data_AF-A0AAW1PQH8-F1
#
_entry.id   AF-A0AAW1PQH8-F1
#
_cell.length_a   1.000
_cell.length_b   1.000
_cell.length_c   1.000
_cell.angle_alpha   90.00
_cell.angle_beta   90.00
_cell.angle_gamma   90.00
#
_symmetry.space_group_name_H-M   'P 1'
#
loop_
_entity.id
_entity.type
_entity.pdbx_description
1 polymer ?
#
loop_
_entity_poly.entity_id
_entity_poly.type
_entity_poly.pdbx_seq_one_letter_code
_entity_poly.pdbx_strand_id
1 'polypeptide(L)'
;MMWRYLQNEVNLQYQDTWLQTLVQAHQQVHIATGSDTLPRIYPIEGFESASLSRQWYRCHLDVSTMLPAEESLERLSFVQQQQIGTLEMLSRPCMLQGMTDNWPAAGWTAAGLLKSNGHTNFAVSKSTGGTGFMDLANYLKYCAQQHDEDPLYIFDAAFGEKSPALLDYTVPCAFSEDLHACIGSERPDFRWLVIGPARSGSGWHQDPRATSAWNALLSGRKRWALLPPDSRPPMTHLTSLQWFLEVYPTLPADFGLIEAVQRPGETIHVPGGWWHIVLNLDQLSIAVTQNFVPLHRLEAAMIDAAEDGGPDPFASSSLLGRWLRAGVRQYHLVSIRAVKTDDEHPCGEGKLEWPFNAKAFYVGKEIKHRVKELLDSAKELGFPRALSKENPLLCLSPMAQLSEKAVGATGLPCASYIIAFERMESVVFINGEGKEKQIWQKLTGGQLTAKYTEEYRVSVMPDLNDGDVHAADCLVLERAEFNNIRTLAYVLAQTVALHFYETQVDRTLRKFEDMNMEMEGSGSFRPAMRKEELLQMVARNNLLFTAIISKLAVMERFDLAWKNPDCNKVYEHLLEELEIEDRYENLQLKLNMVQDNFRYFLELIQNQKSDLLEWIIIILIGGEISLNLYELFMK
;
A
#
# COMPACT_ATOMS: atom_id res chain seq x y z
N MET A 1 -17.04 -24.50 3.71
CA MET A 1 -16.76 -25.71 4.54
C MET A 1 -15.35 -26.26 4.27
N MET A 2 -14.96 -26.47 3.02
CA MET A 2 -13.60 -26.92 2.64
C MET A 2 -12.47 -25.94 2.99
N TRP A 3 -12.76 -24.64 3.03
CA TRP A 3 -11.85 -23.59 3.51
C TRP A 3 -11.25 -23.89 4.90
N ARG A 4 -12.03 -24.49 5.81
CA ARG A 4 -11.54 -24.90 7.15
C ARG A 4 -10.54 -26.06 7.10
N TYR A 5 -10.52 -26.85 6.03
CA TYR A 5 -9.59 -27.97 5.86
C TYR A 5 -8.29 -27.55 5.18
N LEU A 6 -8.33 -26.53 4.31
CA LEU A 6 -7.14 -25.94 3.70
C LEU A 6 -6.27 -25.21 4.73
N GLN A 7 -6.85 -24.64 5.78
CA GLN A 7 -6.10 -23.90 6.82
C GLN A 7 -5.23 -24.77 7.74
N ASN A 8 -5.34 -26.10 7.69
CA ASN A 8 -4.69 -27.01 8.65
C ASN A 8 -3.57 -27.88 8.03
N GLU A 9 -2.98 -27.47 6.90
CA GLU A 9 -1.87 -28.19 6.23
C GLU A 9 -2.14 -29.69 5.96
N VAL A 10 -3.41 -30.07 5.75
CA VAL A 10 -3.79 -31.46 5.52
C VAL A 10 -3.49 -31.86 4.08
N ASN A 11 -2.87 -33.03 3.87
CA ASN A 11 -2.66 -33.58 2.54
C ASN A 11 -4.01 -34.00 1.93
N LEU A 12 -4.44 -33.32 0.86
CA LEU A 12 -5.77 -33.49 0.26
C LEU A 12 -5.77 -34.66 -0.73
N GLN A 13 -6.62 -35.67 -0.48
CA GLN A 13 -6.89 -36.75 -1.42
C GLN A 13 -8.24 -36.54 -2.11
N TYR A 14 -8.22 -36.11 -3.38
CA TYR A 14 -9.45 -35.85 -4.14
C TYR A 14 -10.18 -37.14 -4.55
N GLN A 15 -11.47 -37.25 -4.17
CA GLN A 15 -12.33 -38.42 -4.43
C GLN A 15 -13.41 -38.11 -5.48
N ASP A 16 -13.02 -37.65 -6.66
CA ASP A 16 -13.90 -37.36 -7.83
C ASP A 16 -14.92 -36.23 -7.66
N THR A 17 -15.43 -35.98 -6.46
CA THR A 17 -16.26 -34.82 -6.12
C THR A 17 -15.82 -34.21 -4.79
N TRP A 18 -16.10 -32.91 -4.59
CA TRP A 18 -15.82 -32.26 -3.31
C TRP A 18 -16.64 -32.81 -2.16
N LEU A 19 -17.87 -33.29 -2.42
CA LEU A 19 -18.68 -33.94 -1.41
C LEU A 19 -18.02 -35.24 -0.91
N GLN A 20 -17.60 -36.11 -1.83
CA GLN A 20 -16.92 -37.36 -1.47
C GLN A 20 -15.57 -37.10 -0.80
N THR A 21 -14.81 -36.11 -1.30
CA THR A 21 -13.54 -35.67 -0.71
C THR A 21 -13.75 -35.20 0.74
N LEU A 22 -14.78 -34.39 1.00
CA LEU A 22 -15.10 -33.90 2.34
C LEU A 22 -15.57 -35.03 3.26
N VAL A 23 -16.43 -35.95 2.78
CA VAL A 23 -16.89 -37.10 3.57
C VAL A 23 -15.71 -37.97 4.00
N GLN A 24 -14.75 -38.23 3.11
CA GLN A 24 -13.56 -39.01 3.45
C GLN A 24 -12.64 -38.26 4.42
N ALA A 25 -12.35 -36.97 4.17
CA ALA A 25 -11.54 -36.16 5.06
C ALA A 25 -12.16 -36.05 6.47
N HIS A 26 -13.49 -35.90 6.54
CA HIS A 26 -14.24 -35.87 7.79
C HIS A 26 -14.16 -37.23 8.51
N GLN A 27 -14.30 -38.36 7.80
CA GLN A 27 -14.12 -39.69 8.40
C GLN A 27 -12.72 -39.90 8.98
N GLN A 28 -11.67 -39.39 8.33
CA GLN A 28 -10.30 -39.49 8.83
C GLN A 28 -10.08 -38.65 10.12
N VAL A 29 -10.74 -37.50 10.24
CA VAL A 29 -10.66 -36.63 11.45
C VAL A 29 -11.53 -37.16 12.61
N HIS A 30 -12.67 -37.79 12.33
CA HIS A 30 -13.59 -38.29 13.36
C HIS A 30 -13.16 -39.59 14.03
N ILE A 31 -12.33 -40.40 13.38
CA ILE A 31 -11.66 -41.55 14.02
C ILE A 31 -10.78 -41.09 15.22
N ALA A 32 -10.41 -39.81 15.29
CA ALA A 32 -9.62 -39.25 16.40
C ALA A 32 -10.44 -38.54 17.51
N THR A 33 -11.74 -38.22 17.32
CA THR A 33 -12.49 -37.33 18.25
C THR A 33 -13.88 -37.80 18.67
N GLY A 34 -14.39 -38.93 18.14
CA GLY A 34 -15.52 -39.65 18.75
C GLY A 34 -16.90 -38.93 18.75
N SER A 35 -17.21 -38.10 17.76
CA SER A 35 -18.51 -37.43 17.62
C SER A 35 -19.22 -37.84 16.32
N ASP A 36 -20.39 -38.46 16.43
CA ASP A 36 -21.00 -39.31 15.40
C ASP A 36 -22.15 -38.66 14.59
N THR A 37 -22.14 -37.35 14.37
CA THR A 37 -23.26 -36.68 13.65
C THR A 37 -22.86 -36.08 12.31
N LEU A 38 -23.15 -36.81 11.22
CA LEU A 38 -23.12 -36.29 9.86
C LEU A 38 -24.31 -35.33 9.61
N PRO A 39 -24.14 -34.27 8.79
CA PRO A 39 -25.24 -33.39 8.41
C PRO A 39 -26.32 -34.15 7.61
N ARG A 40 -27.60 -33.94 7.93
CA ARG A 40 -28.73 -34.44 7.12
C ARG A 40 -28.93 -33.54 5.89
N ILE A 41 -29.05 -34.16 4.71
CA ILE A 41 -29.33 -33.49 3.43
C ILE A 41 -30.85 -33.55 3.19
N TYR A 42 -31.48 -32.39 2.92
CA TYR A 42 -32.90 -32.29 2.57
C TYR A 42 -33.05 -31.81 1.12
N PRO A 43 -33.79 -32.53 0.25
CA PRO A 43 -34.10 -32.03 -1.09
C PRO A 43 -35.12 -30.89 -0.99
N ILE A 44 -34.83 -29.77 -1.65
CA ILE A 44 -35.73 -28.62 -1.74
C ILE A 44 -36.24 -28.55 -3.19
N GLU A 45 -37.52 -28.84 -3.41
CA GLU A 45 -38.15 -28.69 -4.73
C GLU A 45 -38.58 -27.23 -4.95
N GLY A 46 -38.47 -26.73 -6.18
CA GLY A 46 -38.90 -25.38 -6.56
C GLY A 46 -37.99 -24.23 -6.08
N PHE A 47 -36.75 -24.54 -5.68
CA PHE A 47 -35.77 -23.52 -5.28
C PHE A 47 -35.16 -22.84 -6.52
N GLU A 48 -35.42 -21.54 -6.70
CA GLU A 48 -34.76 -20.68 -7.68
C GLU A 48 -33.88 -19.66 -6.97
N SER A 49 -32.61 -19.55 -7.37
CA SER A 49 -31.67 -18.56 -6.85
C SER A 49 -30.77 -18.04 -7.95
N ALA A 50 -30.91 -16.76 -8.27
CA ALA A 50 -30.05 -16.10 -9.26
C ALA A 50 -28.55 -16.22 -8.89
N SER A 51 -28.22 -16.23 -7.60
CA SER A 51 -26.85 -16.41 -7.12
C SER A 51 -26.32 -17.81 -7.44
N LEU A 52 -27.09 -18.87 -7.16
CA LEU A 52 -26.69 -20.24 -7.50
C LEU A 52 -26.66 -20.47 -9.01
N SER A 53 -27.59 -19.87 -9.77
CA SER A 53 -27.59 -19.95 -11.23
C SER A 53 -26.36 -19.28 -11.84
N ARG A 54 -25.92 -18.12 -11.33
CA ARG A 54 -24.68 -17.46 -11.77
C ARG A 54 -23.45 -18.30 -11.45
N GLN A 55 -23.38 -18.85 -10.23
CA GLN A 55 -22.29 -19.73 -9.83
C GLN A 55 -22.24 -20.99 -10.72
N TRP A 56 -23.39 -21.64 -10.94
CA TRP A 56 -23.50 -22.79 -11.82
C TRP A 56 -23.06 -22.46 -13.25
N TYR A 57 -23.46 -21.30 -13.79
CA TYR A 57 -23.02 -20.85 -15.10
C TYR A 57 -21.49 -20.71 -15.17
N ARG A 58 -20.87 -20.04 -14.19
CA ARG A 58 -19.41 -19.87 -14.14
C ARG A 58 -18.67 -21.21 -14.04
N CYS A 59 -19.20 -22.18 -13.30
CA CYS A 59 -18.67 -23.55 -13.18
C CYS A 59 -18.66 -24.35 -14.50
N HIS A 60 -19.59 -24.05 -15.41
CA HIS A 60 -19.79 -24.80 -16.67
C HIS A 60 -19.46 -23.99 -17.92
N LEU A 61 -18.98 -22.75 -17.75
CA LEU A 61 -18.59 -21.89 -18.84
C LEU A 61 -17.31 -22.40 -19.51
N ASP A 62 -17.35 -22.50 -20.84
CA ASP A 62 -16.17 -22.72 -21.66
C ASP A 62 -15.41 -21.40 -21.85
N VAL A 63 -14.32 -21.25 -21.09
CA VAL A 63 -13.48 -20.05 -21.13
C VAL A 63 -12.45 -20.07 -22.26
N SER A 64 -12.33 -21.16 -23.03
CA SER A 64 -11.32 -21.28 -24.09
C SER A 64 -11.51 -20.28 -25.24
N THR A 65 -12.70 -19.69 -25.33
CA THR A 65 -13.13 -18.69 -26.30
C THR A 65 -13.16 -17.26 -25.75
N MET A 66 -12.85 -17.07 -24.47
CA MET A 66 -12.74 -15.74 -23.85
C MET A 66 -11.44 -15.05 -24.27
N LEU A 67 -11.30 -14.75 -25.56
CA LEU A 67 -10.16 -14.06 -26.13
C LEU A 67 -10.41 -12.53 -26.14
N PRO A 68 -9.35 -11.70 -26.09
CA PRO A 68 -9.50 -10.27 -26.31
C PRO A 68 -9.95 -10.00 -27.75
N ALA A 69 -10.64 -8.87 -27.96
CA ALA A 69 -11.06 -8.46 -29.30
C ALA A 69 -9.85 -8.13 -30.18
N GLU A 70 -8.84 -7.47 -29.60
CA GLU A 70 -7.54 -7.18 -30.21
C GLU A 70 -6.44 -7.42 -29.17
N GLU A 71 -5.29 -7.95 -29.62
CA GLU A 71 -4.11 -8.08 -28.77
C GLU A 71 -3.22 -6.85 -28.95
N SER A 72 -3.01 -6.07 -27.89
CA SER A 72 -2.26 -4.80 -27.90
C SER A 72 -0.86 -4.90 -27.28
N LEU A 73 -0.56 -5.99 -26.58
CA LEU A 73 0.79 -6.22 -26.04
C LEU A 73 1.79 -6.51 -27.16
N GLU A 74 2.90 -5.77 -27.16
CA GLU A 74 3.97 -5.93 -28.14
C GLU A 74 4.62 -7.32 -28.03
N ARG A 75 4.77 -8.00 -29.17
CA ARG A 75 5.48 -9.28 -29.31
C ARG A 75 6.84 -9.05 -29.94
N LEU A 76 7.89 -9.43 -29.22
CA LEU A 76 9.27 -9.24 -29.62
C LEU A 76 9.91 -10.58 -29.97
N SER A 77 10.33 -10.71 -31.23
CA SER A 77 11.21 -11.79 -31.68
C SER A 77 12.60 -11.67 -31.04
N PHE A 78 13.36 -12.77 -31.04
CA PHE A 78 14.74 -12.79 -30.54
C PHE A 78 15.63 -11.70 -31.16
N VAL A 79 15.45 -11.39 -32.45
CA VAL A 79 16.21 -10.33 -33.14
C VAL A 79 15.83 -8.94 -32.61
N GLN A 80 14.53 -8.67 -32.45
CA GLN A 80 14.05 -7.38 -31.94
C GLN A 80 14.51 -7.15 -30.49
N GLN A 81 14.51 -8.19 -29.66
CA GLN A 81 15.02 -8.15 -28.29
C GLN A 81 16.48 -7.66 -28.24
N GLN A 82 17.34 -8.14 -29.15
CA GLN A 82 18.73 -7.69 -29.24
C GLN A 82 18.88 -6.26 -29.75
N GLN A 83 17.95 -5.78 -30.58
CA GLN A 83 18.02 -4.45 -31.19
C GLN A 83 17.61 -3.32 -30.23
N ILE A 84 16.56 -3.51 -29.44
CA ILE A 84 16.08 -2.51 -28.46
C ILE A 84 16.93 -2.49 -27.18
N GLY A 85 17.63 -3.58 -26.90
CA GLY A 85 18.46 -3.72 -25.72
C GLY A 85 17.65 -4.00 -24.44
N THR A 86 18.34 -4.53 -23.43
CA THR A 86 17.70 -5.03 -22.20
C THR A 86 16.98 -3.93 -21.42
N LEU A 87 17.55 -2.73 -21.28
CA LEU A 87 16.95 -1.66 -20.48
C LEU A 87 15.61 -1.19 -21.05
N GLU A 88 15.55 -0.95 -22.37
CA GLU A 88 14.30 -0.54 -23.02
C GLU A 88 13.25 -1.65 -22.93
N MET A 89 13.65 -2.90 -23.19
CA MET A 89 12.76 -4.06 -23.08
C MET A 89 12.19 -4.21 -21.66
N LEU A 90 13.00 -4.01 -20.62
CA LEU A 90 12.56 -4.19 -19.23
C LEU A 90 11.69 -3.03 -18.72
N SER A 91 11.69 -1.88 -19.39
CA SER A 91 10.93 -0.70 -18.98
C SER A 91 9.41 -0.80 -19.23
N ARG A 92 8.97 -1.76 -20.08
CA ARG A 92 7.56 -1.92 -20.47
C ARG A 92 7.15 -3.39 -20.55
N PRO A 93 5.85 -3.71 -20.36
CA PRO A 93 5.38 -5.07 -20.57
C PRO A 93 5.56 -5.47 -22.04
N CYS A 94 6.07 -6.68 -22.24
CA CYS A 94 6.25 -7.23 -23.58
C CYS A 94 6.17 -8.75 -23.56
N MET A 95 5.81 -9.32 -24.70
CA MET A 95 5.76 -10.75 -24.91
C MET A 95 6.96 -11.21 -25.74
N LEU A 96 7.80 -12.05 -25.15
CA LEU A 96 9.08 -12.48 -25.71
C LEU A 96 8.96 -13.86 -26.33
N GLN A 97 9.44 -13.99 -27.56
CA GLN A 97 9.46 -15.26 -28.29
C GLN A 97 10.86 -15.87 -28.29
N GLY A 98 10.92 -17.22 -28.29
CA GLY A 98 12.17 -17.98 -28.40
C GLY A 98 12.98 -18.14 -27.11
N MET A 99 12.47 -17.63 -25.97
CA MET A 99 13.19 -17.68 -24.68
C MET A 99 13.28 -19.10 -24.09
N THR A 100 12.38 -20.00 -24.51
CA THR A 100 12.26 -21.35 -23.97
C THR A 100 12.76 -22.44 -24.93
N ASP A 101 13.17 -22.08 -26.15
CA ASP A 101 13.47 -23.02 -27.25
C ASP A 101 14.56 -24.04 -26.89
N ASN A 102 15.50 -23.65 -26.04
CA ASN A 102 16.62 -24.50 -25.61
C ASN A 102 16.39 -25.18 -24.26
N TRP A 103 15.21 -25.01 -23.65
CA TRP A 103 14.92 -25.63 -22.36
C TRP A 103 14.49 -27.09 -22.54
N PRO A 104 15.10 -28.04 -21.82
CA PRO A 104 14.49 -29.36 -21.62
C PRO A 104 13.04 -29.25 -21.13
N ALA A 105 12.75 -28.27 -20.27
CA ALA A 105 11.42 -27.99 -19.76
C ALA A 105 10.35 -27.64 -20.83
N ALA A 106 10.75 -27.21 -22.03
CA ALA A 106 9.80 -26.96 -23.13
C ALA A 106 9.02 -28.24 -23.53
N GLY A 107 9.54 -29.43 -23.20
CA GLY A 107 8.85 -30.71 -23.38
C GLY A 107 7.88 -31.11 -22.26
N TRP A 108 7.67 -30.27 -21.25
CA TRP A 108 6.79 -30.61 -20.14
C TRP A 108 5.34 -30.81 -20.60
N THR A 109 4.80 -31.97 -20.28
CA THR A 109 3.39 -32.33 -20.53
C THR A 109 2.80 -32.92 -19.26
N ALA A 110 1.47 -32.89 -19.13
CA ALA A 110 0.78 -33.52 -17.99
C ALA A 110 1.20 -34.99 -17.81
N ALA A 111 1.28 -35.75 -18.92
CA ALA A 111 1.70 -37.16 -18.89
C ALA A 111 3.18 -37.33 -18.50
N GLY A 112 4.05 -36.46 -19.00
CA GLY A 112 5.47 -36.48 -18.64
C GLY A 112 5.70 -36.18 -17.16
N LEU A 113 5.08 -35.11 -16.66
CA LEU A 113 5.17 -34.70 -15.26
C LEU A 113 4.53 -35.72 -14.31
N LEU A 114 3.41 -36.33 -14.70
CA LEU A 114 2.79 -37.42 -13.92
C LEU A 114 3.76 -38.60 -13.75
N LYS A 115 4.49 -38.96 -14.81
CA LYS A 115 5.44 -40.08 -14.78
C LYS A 115 6.65 -39.78 -13.88
N SER A 116 7.18 -38.56 -13.89
CA SER A 116 8.38 -38.19 -13.14
C SER A 116 8.08 -37.74 -11.70
N ASN A 117 6.94 -37.08 -11.47
CA ASN A 117 6.64 -36.34 -10.24
C ASN A 117 5.25 -36.66 -9.66
N GLY A 118 4.59 -37.73 -10.10
CA GLY A 118 3.22 -38.06 -9.68
C GLY A 118 3.03 -38.15 -8.16
N HIS A 119 4.03 -38.60 -7.42
CA HIS A 119 3.99 -38.71 -5.96
C HIS A 119 4.42 -37.43 -5.21
N THR A 120 4.91 -36.42 -5.92
CA THR A 120 5.45 -35.20 -5.31
C THR A 120 4.32 -34.29 -4.86
N ASN A 121 4.32 -33.90 -3.58
CA ASN A 121 3.33 -32.98 -3.00
C ASN A 121 3.66 -31.53 -3.34
N PHE A 122 2.77 -30.88 -4.07
CA PHE A 122 2.86 -29.46 -4.39
C PHE A 122 1.87 -28.63 -3.58
N ALA A 123 2.24 -27.37 -3.32
CA ALA A 123 1.37 -26.37 -2.74
C ALA A 123 0.26 -26.01 -3.73
N VAL A 124 -0.98 -26.09 -3.28
CA VAL A 124 -2.19 -25.74 -4.04
C VAL A 124 -2.93 -24.61 -3.35
N SER A 125 -3.27 -23.58 -4.10
CA SER A 125 -3.82 -22.32 -3.59
C SER A 125 -5.12 -21.96 -4.31
N LYS A 126 -5.91 -21.06 -3.70
CA LYS A 126 -7.07 -20.41 -4.33
C LYS A 126 -6.83 -18.91 -4.49
N SER A 127 -7.48 -18.30 -5.48
CA SER A 127 -7.41 -16.85 -5.67
C SER A 127 -8.01 -16.07 -4.50
N THR A 128 -9.00 -16.64 -3.81
CA THR A 128 -9.62 -16.06 -2.61
C THR A 128 -8.86 -16.37 -1.30
N GLY A 129 -7.66 -16.93 -1.38
CA GLY A 129 -6.79 -17.24 -0.24
C GLY A 129 -6.93 -18.67 0.32
N GLY A 130 -5.86 -19.11 0.99
CA GLY A 130 -5.69 -20.45 1.57
C GLY A 130 -4.76 -21.34 0.73
N THR A 131 -3.85 -22.02 1.40
CA THR A 131 -2.85 -22.92 0.80
C THR A 131 -2.96 -24.30 1.43
N GLY A 132 -3.02 -25.35 0.61
CA GLY A 132 -2.92 -26.74 1.04
C GLY A 132 -1.86 -27.49 0.24
N PHE A 133 -1.76 -28.80 0.44
CA PHE A 133 -0.84 -29.66 -0.32
C PHE A 133 -1.59 -30.80 -1.00
N MET A 134 -1.16 -31.15 -2.21
CA MET A 134 -1.69 -32.27 -2.99
C MET A 134 -0.58 -32.87 -3.84
N ASP A 135 -0.51 -34.21 -3.91
CA ASP A 135 0.40 -34.85 -4.86
C ASP A 135 -0.02 -34.58 -6.31
N LEU A 136 0.95 -34.54 -7.22
CA LEU A 136 0.70 -34.16 -8.61
C LEU A 136 -0.29 -35.11 -9.30
N ALA A 137 -0.28 -36.41 -8.99
CA ALA A 137 -1.20 -37.37 -9.59
C ALA A 137 -2.66 -37.05 -9.23
N ASN A 138 -2.92 -36.79 -7.95
CA ASN A 138 -4.23 -36.37 -7.46
C ASN A 138 -4.63 -35.00 -8.00
N TYR A 139 -3.68 -34.07 -8.12
CA TYR A 139 -3.95 -32.74 -8.67
C TYR A 139 -4.33 -32.79 -10.16
N LEU A 140 -3.62 -33.60 -10.97
CA LEU A 140 -3.96 -33.78 -12.38
C LEU A 140 -5.29 -34.50 -12.56
N LYS A 141 -5.61 -35.47 -11.68
CA LYS A 141 -6.94 -36.10 -11.63
C LYS A 141 -8.02 -35.06 -11.34
N TYR A 142 -7.81 -34.22 -10.33
CA TYR A 142 -8.69 -33.10 -9.98
C TYR A 142 -8.92 -32.17 -11.17
N CYS A 143 -7.84 -31.71 -11.83
CA CYS A 143 -7.92 -30.82 -12.98
C CYS A 143 -8.76 -31.39 -14.13
N ALA A 144 -8.71 -32.71 -14.34
CA ALA A 144 -9.44 -33.39 -15.40
C ALA A 144 -10.96 -33.52 -15.13
N GLN A 145 -11.40 -33.44 -13.88
CA GLN A 145 -12.78 -33.75 -13.46
C GLN A 145 -13.55 -32.55 -12.88
N GLN A 146 -12.85 -31.52 -12.40
CA GLN A 146 -13.47 -30.41 -11.68
C GLN A 146 -14.34 -29.49 -12.55
N HIS A 147 -15.37 -28.93 -11.92
CA HIS A 147 -16.23 -27.86 -12.45
C HIS A 147 -16.31 -26.69 -11.46
N ASP A 148 -15.20 -26.35 -10.84
CA ASP A 148 -15.13 -25.28 -9.86
C ASP A 148 -15.18 -23.91 -10.54
N GLU A 149 -15.85 -22.94 -9.89
CA GLU A 149 -15.83 -21.53 -10.31
C GLU A 149 -14.43 -20.92 -10.14
N ASP A 150 -13.76 -21.24 -9.03
CA ASP A 150 -12.37 -20.87 -8.71
C ASP A 150 -11.60 -22.16 -8.38
N PRO A 151 -11.04 -22.84 -9.41
CA PRO A 151 -10.33 -24.09 -9.23
C PRO A 151 -9.04 -23.93 -8.43
N LEU A 152 -8.59 -25.00 -7.76
CA LEU A 152 -7.28 -25.04 -7.12
C LEU A 152 -6.17 -24.85 -8.13
N TYR A 153 -5.13 -24.13 -7.72
CA TYR A 153 -4.01 -23.73 -8.56
C TYR A 153 -2.70 -24.15 -7.91
N ILE A 154 -1.87 -24.99 -8.56
CA ILE A 154 -0.50 -25.21 -8.09
C ILE A 154 0.24 -23.89 -8.25
N PHE A 155 0.74 -23.38 -7.13
CA PHE A 155 1.57 -22.18 -7.05
C PHE A 155 2.64 -22.44 -5.98
N ASP A 156 3.68 -23.18 -6.37
CA ASP A 156 4.64 -23.76 -5.43
C ASP A 156 6.03 -23.16 -5.59
N ALA A 157 6.50 -22.48 -4.54
CA ALA A 157 7.81 -21.84 -4.53
C ALA A 157 8.98 -22.82 -4.34
N ALA A 158 8.71 -23.92 -3.63
CA ALA A 158 9.70 -24.91 -3.23
C ALA A 158 9.76 -26.12 -4.18
N PHE A 159 9.21 -25.99 -5.39
CA PHE A 159 9.10 -27.11 -6.34
C PHE A 159 10.47 -27.68 -6.75
N GLY A 160 11.49 -26.82 -6.84
CA GLY A 160 12.86 -27.23 -7.19
C GLY A 160 13.55 -27.99 -6.07
N GLU A 161 13.24 -27.66 -4.82
CA GLU A 161 13.73 -28.35 -3.64
C GLU A 161 13.05 -29.71 -3.47
N LYS A 162 11.76 -29.79 -3.82
CA LYS A 162 10.95 -31.02 -3.79
C LYS A 162 11.29 -31.97 -4.93
N SER A 163 11.54 -31.44 -6.13
CA SER A 163 11.97 -32.20 -7.30
C SER A 163 13.01 -31.41 -8.10
N PRO A 164 14.31 -31.60 -7.79
CA PRO A 164 15.40 -30.90 -8.48
C PRO A 164 15.43 -31.12 -9.99
N ALA A 165 14.86 -32.22 -10.48
CA ALA A 165 14.72 -32.50 -11.91
C ALA A 165 13.81 -31.50 -12.65
N LEU A 166 12.95 -30.77 -11.93
CA LEU A 166 12.11 -29.70 -12.49
C LEU A 166 12.86 -28.36 -12.66
N LEU A 167 14.14 -28.30 -12.26
CA LEU A 167 15.02 -27.16 -12.55
C LEU A 167 15.75 -27.34 -13.88
N ASP A 168 15.15 -28.05 -14.85
CA ASP A 168 15.66 -28.29 -16.19
C ASP A 168 15.32 -27.14 -17.17
N TYR A 169 15.31 -25.91 -16.65
CA TYR A 169 15.23 -24.65 -17.38
C TYR A 169 16.32 -23.69 -16.91
N THR A 170 16.61 -22.66 -17.70
CA THR A 170 17.58 -21.62 -17.34
C THR A 170 16.93 -20.26 -17.33
N VAL A 171 17.29 -19.38 -16.38
CA VAL A 171 16.81 -17.99 -16.40
C VAL A 171 17.29 -17.34 -17.70
N PRO A 172 16.39 -16.77 -18.54
CA PRO A 172 16.79 -16.09 -19.76
C PRO A 172 17.78 -14.95 -19.47
N CYS A 173 18.75 -14.72 -20.35
CA CYS A 173 19.81 -13.72 -20.14
C CYS A 173 19.27 -12.29 -19.92
N ALA A 174 18.11 -11.98 -20.50
CA ALA A 174 17.37 -10.74 -20.28
C ALA A 174 17.03 -10.48 -18.80
N PHE A 175 16.92 -11.54 -17.99
CA PHE A 175 16.46 -11.50 -16.59
C PHE A 175 17.54 -12.03 -15.63
N SER A 176 18.77 -12.24 -16.11
CA SER A 176 19.84 -12.79 -15.26
C SER A 176 20.37 -11.79 -14.24
N GLU A 177 20.13 -10.50 -14.47
CA GLU A 177 20.42 -9.46 -13.48
C GLU A 177 19.31 -9.44 -12.42
N ASP A 178 19.64 -9.96 -11.25
CA ASP A 178 18.69 -10.11 -10.16
C ASP A 178 19.33 -9.75 -8.82
N LEU A 179 19.06 -8.52 -8.36
CA LEU A 179 19.61 -7.99 -7.12
C LEU A 179 19.04 -8.71 -5.88
N HIS A 180 17.86 -9.33 -5.94
CA HIS A 180 17.35 -10.14 -4.83
C HIS A 180 18.20 -11.39 -4.58
N ALA A 181 18.92 -11.90 -5.58
CA ALA A 181 19.84 -13.04 -5.39
C ALA A 181 20.93 -12.74 -4.36
N CYS A 182 21.27 -11.47 -4.17
CA CYS A 182 22.27 -11.01 -3.20
C CYS A 182 21.88 -11.22 -1.74
N ILE A 183 20.59 -11.40 -1.44
CA ILE A 183 20.07 -11.61 -0.08
C ILE A 183 20.56 -12.97 0.47
N GLY A 184 20.85 -13.92 -0.42
CA GLY A 184 21.25 -15.28 -0.04
C GLY A 184 20.07 -16.09 0.49
N SER A 185 20.27 -16.81 1.60
CA SER A 185 19.30 -17.78 2.13
C SER A 185 18.03 -17.16 2.70
N GLU A 186 18.00 -15.84 2.92
CA GLU A 186 16.82 -15.12 3.43
C GLU A 186 16.01 -14.47 2.30
N ARG A 187 16.35 -14.77 1.04
CA ARG A 187 15.59 -14.28 -0.10
C ARG A 187 14.14 -14.75 0.01
N PRO A 188 13.15 -13.85 -0.13
CA PRO A 188 11.75 -14.24 -0.25
C PRO A 188 11.54 -15.23 -1.39
N ASP A 189 10.44 -15.98 -1.33
CA ASP A 189 10.02 -16.81 -2.46
C ASP A 189 10.02 -15.99 -3.75
N PHE A 190 10.67 -16.51 -4.79
CA PHE A 190 11.00 -15.74 -5.98
C PHE A 190 10.77 -16.51 -7.28
N ARG A 191 10.49 -17.80 -7.20
CA ARG A 191 10.25 -18.66 -8.35
C ARG A 191 9.11 -19.58 -8.02
N TRP A 192 8.23 -19.83 -8.97
CA TRP A 192 7.08 -20.71 -8.76
C TRP A 192 6.88 -21.64 -9.94
N LEU A 193 6.57 -22.89 -9.63
CA LEU A 193 5.87 -23.79 -10.56
C LEU A 193 4.40 -23.42 -10.53
N VAL A 194 3.84 -23.17 -11.71
CA VAL A 194 2.47 -22.69 -11.85
C VAL A 194 1.71 -23.62 -12.77
N ILE A 195 0.79 -24.42 -12.21
CA ILE A 195 -0.05 -25.37 -12.96
C ILE A 195 -1.50 -25.14 -12.59
N GLY A 196 -2.37 -24.96 -13.58
CA GLY A 196 -3.79 -24.71 -13.33
C GLY A 196 -4.72 -25.07 -14.46
N PRO A 197 -5.94 -25.53 -14.16
CA PRO A 197 -6.94 -25.83 -15.17
C PRO A 197 -7.64 -24.56 -15.66
N ALA A 198 -8.49 -24.71 -16.69
CA ALA A 198 -9.36 -23.65 -17.17
C ALA A 198 -10.14 -23.00 -16.02
N ARG A 199 -10.36 -21.67 -16.09
CA ARG A 199 -10.99 -20.81 -15.07
C ARG A 199 -10.10 -20.40 -13.89
N SER A 200 -9.02 -21.13 -13.61
CA SER A 200 -8.05 -20.70 -12.60
C SER A 200 -7.20 -19.52 -13.11
N GLY A 201 -6.53 -18.84 -12.18
CA GLY A 201 -5.61 -17.74 -12.50
C GLY A 201 -5.39 -16.82 -11.31
N SER A 202 -4.88 -15.63 -11.58
CA SER A 202 -4.60 -14.61 -10.57
C SER A 202 -5.47 -13.39 -10.82
N GLY A 203 -6.12 -12.87 -9.76
CA GLY A 203 -6.86 -11.61 -9.80
C GLY A 203 -5.94 -10.41 -10.04
N TRP A 204 -6.50 -9.19 -10.04
CA TRP A 204 -5.68 -7.98 -10.17
C TRP A 204 -4.71 -7.84 -9.01
N HIS A 205 -3.43 -7.71 -9.32
CA HIS A 205 -2.37 -7.45 -8.35
C HIS A 205 -1.20 -6.73 -9.00
N GLN A 206 -0.31 -6.20 -8.16
CA GLN A 206 1.05 -5.84 -8.50
C GLN A 206 1.96 -6.86 -7.80
N ASP A 207 3.10 -7.18 -8.41
CA ASP A 207 4.10 -8.02 -7.78
C ASP A 207 4.67 -7.34 -6.52
N PRO A 208 4.90 -8.10 -5.42
CA PRO A 208 5.35 -7.53 -4.16
C PRO A 208 6.79 -6.98 -4.27
N ARG A 209 7.16 -6.07 -3.37
CA ARG A 209 8.54 -5.57 -3.25
C ARG A 209 9.06 -4.85 -4.49
N ALA A 210 8.15 -4.17 -5.18
CA ALA A 210 8.36 -3.56 -6.49
C ALA A 210 9.11 -4.45 -7.51
N THR A 211 9.04 -5.78 -7.34
CA THR A 211 9.76 -6.74 -8.18
C THR A 211 9.21 -6.74 -9.59
N SER A 212 10.07 -6.97 -10.58
CA SER A 212 9.62 -7.32 -11.92
C SER A 212 9.45 -8.83 -12.01
N ALA A 213 8.62 -9.30 -12.94
CA ALA A 213 8.40 -10.72 -13.15
C ALA A 213 8.53 -11.12 -14.61
N TRP A 214 8.99 -12.35 -14.82
CA TRP A 214 8.81 -13.04 -16.10
C TRP A 214 8.04 -14.33 -15.89
N ASN A 215 7.14 -14.65 -16.83
CA ASN A 215 6.35 -15.87 -16.82
C ASN A 215 6.50 -16.60 -18.16
N ALA A 216 7.12 -17.78 -18.14
CA ALA A 216 7.33 -18.63 -19.30
C ALA A 216 6.26 -19.72 -19.38
N LEU A 217 5.42 -19.67 -20.42
CA LEU A 217 4.33 -20.63 -20.61
C LEU A 217 4.82 -21.84 -21.42
N LEU A 218 4.76 -23.02 -20.82
CA LEU A 218 5.23 -24.28 -21.44
C LEU A 218 4.09 -25.04 -22.10
N SER A 219 2.87 -24.94 -21.55
CA SER A 219 1.67 -25.59 -22.09
C SER A 219 0.40 -24.82 -21.76
N GLY A 220 -0.61 -24.92 -22.64
CA GLY A 220 -1.89 -24.21 -22.55
C GLY A 220 -1.83 -22.76 -23.02
N ARG A 221 -2.87 -21.98 -22.71
CA ARG A 221 -2.99 -20.55 -23.03
C ARG A 221 -3.41 -19.76 -21.80
N LYS A 222 -2.80 -18.58 -21.63
CA LYS A 222 -3.14 -17.62 -20.57
C LYS A 222 -3.61 -16.31 -21.20
N ARG A 223 -4.77 -15.81 -20.80
CA ARG A 223 -5.21 -14.46 -21.15
C ARG A 223 -4.69 -13.48 -20.10
N TRP A 224 -4.09 -12.40 -20.59
CA TRP A 224 -3.52 -11.33 -19.79
C TRP A 224 -4.26 -10.03 -20.07
N ALA A 225 -4.46 -9.26 -19.02
CA ALA A 225 -4.76 -7.83 -19.12
C ALA A 225 -3.87 -7.07 -18.14
N LEU A 226 -3.32 -5.94 -18.59
CA LEU A 226 -2.37 -5.13 -17.83
C LEU A 226 -2.75 -3.66 -17.86
N LEU A 227 -2.42 -2.94 -16.78
CA LEU A 227 -2.56 -1.50 -16.65
C LEU A 227 -1.26 -0.89 -16.09
N PRO A 228 -0.91 0.35 -16.50
CA PRO A 228 0.24 1.07 -15.94
C PRO A 228 0.14 1.25 -14.41
N PRO A 229 1.26 1.47 -13.70
CA PRO A 229 1.28 1.63 -12.24
C PRO A 229 0.30 2.66 -11.69
N ASP A 230 0.15 3.79 -12.39
CA ASP A 230 -0.71 4.91 -11.97
C ASP A 230 -2.22 4.67 -12.20
N SER A 231 -2.57 3.54 -12.82
CA SER A 231 -3.96 3.20 -13.17
C SER A 231 -4.55 2.23 -12.17
N ARG A 232 -5.69 2.58 -11.55
CA ARG A 232 -6.37 1.67 -10.62
C ARG A 232 -7.37 0.76 -11.34
N PRO A 233 -7.18 -0.58 -11.36
CA PRO A 233 -8.16 -1.48 -11.94
C PRO A 233 -9.49 -1.48 -11.18
N PRO A 234 -10.64 -1.59 -11.87
CA PRO A 234 -11.95 -1.67 -11.24
C PRO A 234 -12.16 -3.05 -10.61
N MET A 235 -12.76 -3.08 -9.41
CA MET A 235 -13.18 -4.31 -8.72
C MET A 235 -12.06 -5.35 -8.54
N THR A 236 -10.96 -4.94 -7.89
CA THR A 236 -9.77 -5.78 -7.63
C THR A 236 -10.01 -6.99 -6.73
N HIS A 237 -11.13 -7.04 -6.00
CA HIS A 237 -11.48 -8.13 -5.09
C HIS A 237 -12.09 -9.36 -5.80
N LEU A 238 -12.35 -9.30 -7.11
CA LEU A 238 -12.94 -10.39 -7.89
C LEU A 238 -11.89 -11.39 -8.36
N THR A 239 -12.32 -12.64 -8.58
CA THR A 239 -11.47 -13.64 -9.26
C THR A 239 -11.26 -13.25 -10.72
N SER A 240 -10.22 -13.78 -11.38
CA SER A 240 -9.97 -13.46 -12.79
C SER A 240 -11.14 -13.83 -13.70
N LEU A 241 -11.77 -14.99 -13.49
CA LEU A 241 -12.98 -15.38 -14.22
C LEU A 241 -14.12 -14.38 -14.03
N GLN A 242 -14.42 -14.02 -12.79
CA GLN A 242 -15.51 -13.08 -12.48
C GLN A 242 -15.24 -11.73 -13.14
N TRP A 243 -14.01 -11.24 -13.07
CA TRP A 243 -13.64 -9.96 -13.67
C TRP A 243 -13.80 -9.96 -15.18
N PHE A 244 -13.27 -10.98 -15.89
CA PHE A 244 -13.41 -11.09 -17.35
C PHE A 244 -14.86 -11.31 -17.81
N LEU A 245 -15.70 -11.93 -16.97
CA LEU A 245 -17.09 -12.20 -17.32
C LEU A 245 -18.02 -11.00 -17.06
N GLU A 246 -17.80 -10.28 -15.95
CA GLU A 246 -18.77 -9.28 -15.45
C GLU A 246 -18.31 -7.84 -15.58
N VAL A 247 -16.99 -7.60 -15.54
CA VAL A 247 -16.42 -6.25 -15.54
C VAL A 247 -15.91 -5.90 -16.91
N TYR A 248 -15.08 -6.76 -17.50
CA TYR A 248 -14.47 -6.54 -18.80
C TYR A 248 -15.47 -6.12 -19.90
N PRO A 249 -16.65 -6.76 -20.07
CA PRO A 249 -17.59 -6.37 -21.13
C PRO A 249 -18.24 -4.99 -20.91
N THR A 250 -18.09 -4.40 -19.73
CA THR A 250 -18.65 -3.10 -19.36
C THR A 250 -17.67 -1.95 -19.52
N LEU A 251 -16.39 -2.25 -19.81
CA LEU A 251 -15.36 -1.24 -19.94
C LEU A 251 -15.53 -0.41 -21.23
N PRO A 252 -15.22 0.90 -21.20
CA PRO A 252 -15.10 1.71 -22.40
C PRO A 252 -14.02 1.16 -23.34
N ALA A 253 -14.20 1.36 -24.65
CA ALA A 253 -13.22 0.92 -25.65
C ALA A 253 -11.84 1.59 -25.49
N ASP A 254 -11.80 2.79 -24.92
CA ASP A 254 -10.61 3.61 -24.65
C ASP A 254 -10.10 3.49 -23.20
N PHE A 255 -10.49 2.44 -22.46
CA PHE A 255 -10.06 2.23 -21.08
C PHE A 255 -8.54 2.05 -20.90
N GLY A 256 -7.78 1.86 -21.99
CA GLY A 256 -6.31 1.79 -21.95
C GLY A 256 -5.76 0.44 -21.50
N LEU A 257 -6.55 -0.63 -21.64
CA LEU A 257 -6.15 -1.98 -21.26
C LEU A 257 -5.14 -2.57 -22.26
N ILE A 258 -4.00 -3.05 -21.77
CA ILE A 258 -3.05 -3.81 -22.58
C ILE A 258 -3.42 -5.29 -22.48
N GLU A 259 -3.77 -5.93 -23.59
CA GLU A 259 -4.29 -7.30 -23.61
C GLU A 259 -3.46 -8.23 -24.49
N ALA A 260 -3.36 -9.50 -24.08
CA ALA A 260 -2.71 -10.54 -24.87
C ALA A 260 -3.20 -11.94 -24.51
N VAL A 261 -3.05 -12.87 -25.45
CA VAL A 261 -3.11 -14.31 -25.17
C VAL A 261 -1.71 -14.88 -25.27
N GLN A 262 -1.14 -15.27 -24.15
CA GLN A 262 0.14 -15.97 -24.10
C GLN A 262 -0.04 -17.39 -24.62
N ARG A 263 0.85 -17.81 -25.53
CA ARG A 263 0.86 -19.12 -26.18
C ARG A 263 2.06 -19.95 -25.67
N PRO A 264 2.03 -21.29 -25.84
CA PRO A 264 3.16 -22.13 -25.45
C PRO A 264 4.46 -21.68 -26.12
N GLY A 265 5.54 -21.67 -25.34
CA GLY A 265 6.87 -21.22 -25.74
C GLY A 265 7.14 -19.73 -25.49
N GLU A 266 6.10 -18.92 -25.24
CA GLU A 266 6.23 -17.48 -25.03
C GLU A 266 6.46 -17.11 -23.57
N THR A 267 7.28 -16.08 -23.37
CA THR A 267 7.60 -15.53 -22.04
C THR A 267 7.14 -14.09 -21.96
N ILE A 268 6.21 -13.78 -21.06
CA ILE A 268 5.82 -12.39 -20.80
C ILE A 268 6.76 -11.78 -19.75
N HIS A 269 7.18 -10.54 -19.97
CA HIS A 269 7.82 -9.68 -18.98
C HIS A 269 6.81 -8.67 -18.42
N VAL A 270 6.76 -8.55 -17.10
CA VAL A 270 5.91 -7.60 -16.36
C VAL A 270 6.84 -6.74 -15.50
N PRO A 271 7.01 -5.43 -15.83
CA PRO A 271 7.82 -4.54 -15.01
C PRO A 271 7.19 -4.31 -13.64
N GLY A 272 8.02 -4.05 -12.64
CA GLY A 272 7.54 -3.77 -11.29
C GLY A 272 6.55 -2.62 -11.23
N GLY A 273 5.50 -2.78 -10.43
CA GLY A 273 4.40 -1.83 -10.29
C GLY A 273 3.31 -1.93 -11.36
N TRP A 274 3.42 -2.78 -12.39
CA TRP A 274 2.33 -2.97 -13.35
C TRP A 274 1.21 -3.82 -12.76
N TRP A 275 -0.01 -3.30 -12.81
CA TRP A 275 -1.20 -4.07 -12.50
C TRP A 275 -1.40 -5.14 -13.57
N HIS A 276 -1.67 -6.37 -13.15
CA HIS A 276 -1.96 -7.45 -14.09
C HIS A 276 -2.97 -8.46 -13.53
N ILE A 277 -3.73 -9.06 -14.44
CA ILE A 277 -4.72 -10.12 -14.17
C ILE A 277 -4.54 -11.23 -15.20
N VAL A 278 -4.69 -12.49 -14.76
CA VAL A 278 -4.40 -13.67 -15.58
C VAL A 278 -5.53 -14.69 -15.49
N LEU A 279 -5.99 -15.18 -16.63
CA LEU A 279 -6.98 -16.26 -16.74
C LEU A 279 -6.45 -17.43 -17.58
N ASN A 280 -6.48 -18.64 -17.02
CA ASN A 280 -6.13 -19.86 -17.74
C ASN A 280 -7.31 -20.30 -18.62
N LEU A 281 -7.07 -20.44 -19.93
CA LEU A 281 -8.12 -20.68 -20.93
C LEU A 281 -8.31 -22.17 -21.26
N ASP A 282 -7.24 -22.96 -21.17
CA ASP A 282 -7.24 -24.36 -21.58
C ASP A 282 -7.38 -25.31 -20.40
N GLN A 283 -7.71 -26.58 -20.67
CA GLN A 283 -7.94 -27.61 -19.64
C GLN A 283 -6.79 -27.73 -18.64
N LEU A 284 -5.56 -27.47 -19.08
CA LEU A 284 -4.39 -27.37 -18.21
C LEU A 284 -3.40 -26.36 -18.80
N SER A 285 -2.87 -25.49 -17.95
CA SER A 285 -1.73 -24.64 -18.24
C SER A 285 -0.55 -25.03 -17.35
N ILE A 286 0.66 -24.99 -17.90
CA ILE A 286 1.91 -25.26 -17.16
C ILE A 286 2.87 -24.12 -17.48
N ALA A 287 3.34 -23.44 -16.45
CA ALA A 287 4.27 -22.33 -16.57
C ALA A 287 5.29 -22.34 -15.42
N VAL A 288 6.40 -21.65 -15.65
CA VAL A 288 7.35 -21.28 -14.62
C VAL A 288 7.48 -19.76 -14.62
N THR A 289 7.48 -19.17 -13.44
CA THR A 289 7.53 -17.71 -13.28
C THR A 289 8.54 -17.36 -12.21
N GLN A 290 9.24 -16.24 -12.38
CA GLN A 290 10.14 -15.72 -11.35
C GLN A 290 10.04 -14.21 -11.21
N ASN A 291 10.21 -13.76 -9.98
CA ASN A 291 10.35 -12.36 -9.63
C ASN A 291 11.83 -12.03 -9.42
N PHE A 292 12.26 -10.90 -9.97
CA PHE A 292 13.63 -10.44 -9.94
C PHE A 292 13.67 -8.91 -9.83
N VAL A 293 14.82 -8.38 -9.39
CA VAL A 293 15.05 -6.93 -9.34
C VAL A 293 16.20 -6.59 -10.28
N PRO A 294 15.92 -6.00 -11.46
CA PRO A 294 16.96 -5.48 -12.33
C PRO A 294 17.58 -4.20 -11.73
N LEU A 295 18.79 -3.84 -12.15
CA LEU A 295 19.54 -2.75 -11.52
C LEU A 295 18.83 -1.40 -11.58
N HIS A 296 18.20 -1.07 -12.71
CA HIS A 296 17.46 0.18 -12.88
C HIS A 296 16.19 0.28 -12.02
N ARG A 297 15.79 -0.80 -11.32
CA ARG A 297 14.67 -0.85 -10.37
C ARG A 297 15.13 -0.95 -8.91
N LEU A 298 16.45 -0.86 -8.67
CA LEU A 298 17.00 -0.96 -7.32
C LEU A 298 16.36 0.06 -6.37
N GLU A 299 16.22 1.30 -6.82
CA GLU A 299 15.64 2.39 -6.02
C GLU A 299 14.19 2.09 -5.60
N ALA A 300 13.32 1.74 -6.56
CA ALA A 300 11.94 1.37 -6.28
C ALA A 300 11.83 0.16 -5.33
N ALA A 301 12.70 -0.83 -5.49
CA ALA A 301 12.73 -2.00 -4.62
C ALA A 301 13.27 -1.69 -3.22
N MET A 302 14.13 -0.67 -3.08
CA MET A 302 14.61 -0.17 -1.78
C MET A 302 13.55 0.64 -1.03
N ILE A 303 12.77 1.46 -1.75
CA ILE A 303 11.66 2.24 -1.20
C ILE A 303 10.62 1.27 -0.62
N ASP A 304 10.14 0.31 -1.41
CA ASP A 304 9.15 -0.70 -0.96
C ASP A 304 9.69 -1.53 0.24
N ALA A 305 10.97 -1.91 0.22
CA ALA A 305 11.59 -2.62 1.33
C ALA A 305 11.71 -1.79 2.62
N ALA A 306 11.71 -0.45 2.54
CA ALA A 306 11.72 0.45 3.69
C ALA A 306 10.32 0.64 4.30
N GLU A 307 9.27 0.57 3.49
CA GLU A 307 7.86 0.69 3.88
C GLU A 307 7.34 -0.55 4.66
N ASP A 308 7.94 -1.73 4.47
CA ASP A 308 7.49 -3.05 5.01
C ASP A 308 7.72 -3.25 6.54
N GLY A 309 8.08 -2.21 7.30
CA GLY A 309 8.00 -2.18 8.78
C GLY A 309 8.95 -3.11 9.58
N GLY A 310 10.02 -3.63 8.98
CA GLY A 310 11.04 -4.44 9.67
C GLY A 310 12.03 -3.62 10.54
N PRO A 311 12.79 -4.25 11.46
CA PRO A 311 13.73 -3.54 12.34
C PRO A 311 14.83 -2.84 11.52
N ASP A 312 15.20 -1.63 11.97
CA ASP A 312 16.28 -0.74 11.49
C ASP A 312 16.88 -1.10 10.10
N PRO A 313 16.51 -0.38 9.03
CA PRO A 313 16.99 -0.61 7.66
C PRO A 313 18.53 -0.58 7.50
N PHE A 314 19.26 -0.02 8.46
CA PHE A 314 20.73 0.06 8.45
C PHE A 314 21.42 -0.91 9.42
N ALA A 315 20.65 -1.65 10.22
CA ALA A 315 21.21 -2.71 11.05
C ALA A 315 21.93 -3.76 10.19
N SER A 316 23.09 -4.24 10.65
CA SER A 316 23.86 -5.26 9.91
C SER A 316 23.07 -6.55 9.61
N SER A 317 21.96 -6.76 10.32
CA SER A 317 21.05 -7.90 10.21
C SER A 317 19.75 -7.65 9.41
N SER A 318 19.46 -6.43 8.95
CA SER A 318 18.25 -6.15 8.16
C SER A 318 18.45 -6.42 6.66
N LEU A 319 17.34 -6.72 5.97
CA LEU A 319 17.32 -7.09 4.55
C LEU A 319 17.92 -5.96 3.69
N LEU A 320 17.53 -4.71 3.95
CA LEU A 320 18.02 -3.52 3.26
C LEU A 320 19.52 -3.28 3.49
N GLY A 321 20.02 -3.45 4.73
CA GLY A 321 21.44 -3.36 5.03
C GLY A 321 22.28 -4.39 4.28
N ARG A 322 21.75 -5.59 4.01
CA ARG A 322 22.41 -6.61 3.17
C ARG A 322 22.36 -6.27 1.68
N TRP A 323 21.23 -5.73 1.18
CA TRP A 323 21.10 -5.27 -0.22
C TRP A 323 22.14 -4.22 -0.57
N LEU A 324 22.26 -3.19 0.28
CA LEU A 324 23.24 -2.11 0.12
C LEU A 324 24.67 -2.66 0.04
N ARG A 325 25.03 -3.67 0.84
CA ARG A 325 26.39 -4.25 0.82
C ARG A 325 26.66 -5.11 -0.40
N ALA A 326 25.65 -5.75 -0.96
CA ALA A 326 25.82 -6.68 -2.06
C ALA A 326 25.77 -6.00 -3.44
N GLY A 327 24.87 -5.02 -3.63
CA GLY A 327 24.87 -4.17 -4.82
C GLY A 327 26.20 -3.45 -5.03
N VAL A 328 26.81 -2.97 -3.94
CA VAL A 328 28.14 -2.32 -3.92
C VAL A 328 29.28 -3.27 -4.26
N ARG A 329 29.20 -4.52 -3.81
CA ARG A 329 30.27 -5.52 -4.02
C ARG A 329 30.24 -6.16 -5.40
N GLN A 330 29.05 -6.42 -5.95
CA GLN A 330 28.91 -7.22 -7.18
C GLN A 330 29.01 -6.38 -8.46
N TYR A 331 28.63 -5.09 -8.43
CA TYR A 331 28.57 -4.26 -9.64
C TYR A 331 29.67 -3.20 -9.75
N HIS A 332 30.64 -3.15 -8.82
CA HIS A 332 31.60 -2.03 -8.75
C HIS A 332 30.89 -0.68 -8.95
N LEU A 333 29.72 -0.52 -8.32
CA LEU A 333 29.05 0.77 -8.19
C LEU A 333 29.94 1.64 -7.32
N VAL A 334 30.85 2.37 -7.98
CA VAL A 334 31.68 3.41 -7.38
C VAL A 334 30.75 4.54 -6.98
N SER A 335 30.13 4.42 -5.80
CA SER A 335 29.76 5.50 -4.88
C SER A 335 28.63 5.08 -3.92
N ILE A 336 28.83 4.02 -3.14
CA ILE A 336 28.16 3.94 -1.84
C ILE A 336 29.29 3.87 -0.82
N ARG A 337 29.83 5.04 -0.47
CA ARG A 337 30.59 5.18 0.76
C ARG A 337 29.56 5.11 1.88
N ALA A 338 29.64 4.04 2.66
CA ALA A 338 29.09 4.00 4.00
C ALA A 338 29.61 5.23 4.76
N VAL A 339 28.78 6.25 4.92
CA VAL A 339 29.04 7.34 5.85
C VAL A 339 28.75 6.76 7.23
N LYS A 340 29.81 6.27 7.87
CA LYS A 340 29.85 6.30 9.33
C LYS A 340 29.58 7.75 9.72
N THR A 341 28.60 7.93 10.59
CA THR A 341 28.54 9.03 11.54
C THR A 341 29.90 9.13 12.21
N ASP A 342 30.72 10.08 11.78
CA ASP A 342 31.76 10.80 12.53
C ASP A 342 32.58 11.58 11.51
N ASP A 343 32.45 12.91 11.57
CA ASP A 343 33.34 13.95 11.03
C ASP A 343 34.02 13.67 9.67
N GLU A 344 33.35 14.01 8.57
CA GLU A 344 33.89 14.80 7.42
C GLU A 344 32.90 14.77 6.23
N HIS A 345 32.47 15.97 5.82
CA HIS A 345 31.52 16.22 4.71
C HIS A 345 31.98 15.67 3.36
N PRO A 346 31.10 15.05 2.54
CA PRO A 346 31.35 14.81 1.13
C PRO A 346 30.69 15.92 0.30
N CYS A 347 31.36 17.05 0.13
CA CYS A 347 31.13 17.90 -1.03
C CYS A 347 32.45 17.93 -1.80
N GLY A 348 32.40 17.44 -3.05
CA GLY A 348 33.45 17.73 -4.02
C GLY A 348 33.64 19.23 -4.17
N GLU A 349 34.73 19.64 -4.81
CA GLU A 349 35.29 20.99 -4.87
C GLU A 349 34.41 22.08 -5.55
N GLY A 350 33.11 22.13 -5.27
CA GLY A 350 32.26 23.33 -5.35
C GLY A 350 32.03 23.86 -3.93
N LYS A 351 32.40 25.11 -3.67
CA LYS A 351 32.13 25.76 -2.38
C LYS A 351 30.61 25.81 -2.15
N LEU A 352 30.12 25.06 -1.16
CA LEU A 352 28.80 25.30 -0.56
C LEU A 352 28.79 26.74 -0.03
N GLU A 353 27.96 27.58 -0.62
CA GLU A 353 27.80 28.96 -0.19
C GLU A 353 26.42 29.05 0.50
N TRP A 354 26.42 29.25 1.83
CA TRP A 354 25.25 29.57 2.67
C TRP A 354 24.31 28.42 3.10
N PRO A 355 24.55 27.80 4.27
CA PRO A 355 23.52 27.04 4.98
C PRO A 355 22.61 27.96 5.82
N PHE A 356 21.29 27.76 5.77
CA PHE A 356 20.34 28.37 6.69
C PHE A 356 19.31 27.36 7.23
N ASN A 357 18.85 27.55 8.46
CA ASN A 357 17.86 26.66 9.09
C ASN A 357 16.45 27.25 9.02
N ALA A 358 15.48 26.41 8.66
CA ALA A 358 14.06 26.71 8.76
C ALA A 358 13.47 25.97 9.96
N LYS A 359 12.71 26.65 10.82
CA LYS A 359 12.11 26.07 12.02
C LYS A 359 10.64 26.44 12.15
N ALA A 360 9.78 25.44 12.11
CA ALA A 360 8.34 25.59 12.25
C ALA A 360 7.88 25.35 13.70
N PHE A 361 6.83 26.05 14.09
CA PHE A 361 6.16 25.92 15.38
C PHE A 361 4.65 25.93 15.19
N TYR A 362 3.97 24.96 15.79
CA TYR A 362 2.51 25.00 15.91
C TYR A 362 2.09 25.96 17.02
N VAL A 363 1.24 26.92 16.70
CA VAL A 363 0.75 27.97 17.61
C VAL A 363 -0.69 27.70 18.04
N GLY A 364 -1.48 27.04 17.20
CA GLY A 364 -2.88 26.75 17.46
C GLY A 364 -3.81 27.93 17.14
N LYS A 365 -5.07 27.82 17.58
CA LYS A 365 -6.19 28.71 17.21
C LYS A 365 -5.97 30.20 17.49
N GLU A 366 -5.01 30.54 18.36
CA GLU A 366 -4.64 31.93 18.65
C GLU A 366 -3.83 32.59 17.53
N ILE A 367 -3.30 31.82 16.55
CA ILE A 367 -2.41 32.32 15.51
C ILE A 367 -2.98 33.57 14.84
N LYS A 368 -4.28 33.62 14.56
CA LYS A 368 -4.93 34.71 13.81
C LYS A 368 -4.83 36.03 14.57
N HIS A 369 -4.94 36.00 15.89
CA HIS A 369 -4.73 37.17 16.74
C HIS A 369 -3.25 37.54 16.77
N ARG A 370 -2.37 36.56 16.92
CA ARG A 370 -0.91 36.74 17.00
C ARG A 370 -0.30 37.28 15.70
N VAL A 371 -0.79 36.87 14.53
CA VAL A 371 -0.36 37.40 13.22
C VAL A 371 -0.68 38.89 13.12
N LYS A 372 -1.86 39.30 13.59
CA LYS A 372 -2.24 40.71 13.61
C LYS A 372 -1.30 41.53 14.52
N GLU A 373 -1.05 41.06 15.74
CA GLU A 373 -0.08 41.67 16.66
C GLU A 373 1.34 41.73 16.06
N LEU A 374 1.78 40.63 15.44
CA LEU A 374 3.07 40.54 14.74
C LEU A 374 3.20 41.62 13.67
N LEU A 375 2.17 41.80 12.84
CA LEU A 375 2.15 42.78 11.75
C LEU A 375 2.10 44.23 12.26
N ASP A 376 1.32 44.49 13.31
CA ASP A 376 1.21 45.82 13.92
C ASP A 376 2.53 46.23 14.59
N SER A 377 3.13 45.36 15.42
CA SER A 377 4.44 45.58 16.06
C SER A 377 5.59 45.71 15.06
N ALA A 378 5.58 44.91 14.00
CA ALA A 378 6.63 44.98 12.98
C ALA A 378 6.60 46.29 12.20
N LYS A 379 5.41 46.84 11.96
CA LYS A 379 5.22 48.15 11.34
C LYS A 379 5.74 49.29 12.25
N GLU A 380 5.53 49.20 13.55
CA GLU A 380 6.07 50.17 14.53
C GLU A 380 7.59 50.16 14.60
N LEU A 381 8.22 48.99 14.42
CA LEU A 381 9.67 48.80 14.46
C LEU A 381 10.38 49.06 13.12
N GLY A 382 9.66 49.45 12.07
CA GLY A 382 10.23 49.82 10.77
C GLY A 382 10.62 48.64 9.86
N PHE A 383 10.07 47.45 10.09
CA PHE A 383 10.25 46.30 9.19
C PHE A 383 9.25 46.38 8.01
N PRO A 384 9.68 46.14 6.75
CA PRO A 384 8.82 46.27 5.57
C PRO A 384 7.66 45.27 5.56
N ARG A 385 6.60 45.68 4.87
CA ARG A 385 5.24 45.11 4.91
C ARG A 385 5.09 43.83 4.06
N ALA A 386 4.16 42.98 4.49
CA ALA A 386 3.77 41.70 3.89
C ALA A 386 3.66 41.68 2.35
N LEU A 387 4.34 40.71 1.72
CA LEU A 387 4.38 40.48 0.27
C LEU A 387 3.18 39.66 -0.28
N SER A 388 2.21 39.29 0.57
CA SER A 388 0.99 38.55 0.16
C SER A 388 -0.19 38.85 1.10
N LYS A 389 -1.41 38.87 0.55
CA LYS A 389 -2.67 39.03 1.30
C LYS A 389 -3.07 37.80 2.11
N GLU A 390 -2.56 36.61 1.76
CA GLU A 390 -3.00 35.34 2.35
C GLU A 390 -2.00 34.74 3.33
N ASN A 391 -0.69 34.96 3.12
CA ASN A 391 0.38 34.47 3.99
C ASN A 391 1.40 35.59 4.20
N PRO A 392 1.29 36.39 5.27
CA PRO A 392 2.17 37.52 5.49
C PRO A 392 3.58 37.04 5.86
N LEU A 393 4.54 37.29 4.97
CA LEU A 393 5.96 37.14 5.23
C LEU A 393 6.49 38.45 5.85
N LEU A 394 7.24 38.34 6.94
CA LEU A 394 7.92 39.43 7.61
C LEU A 394 9.45 39.25 7.51
N CYS A 395 10.19 40.21 6.94
CA CYS A 395 11.66 40.24 7.04
C CYS A 395 12.06 40.91 8.37
N LEU A 396 12.94 40.25 9.13
CA LEU A 396 13.40 40.71 10.45
C LEU A 396 14.66 41.60 10.39
N SER A 397 15.08 42.01 9.19
CA SER A 397 16.21 42.92 8.97
C SER A 397 15.70 44.26 8.39
N PRO A 398 16.33 45.41 8.72
CA PRO A 398 15.94 46.70 8.15
C PRO A 398 16.21 46.71 6.63
N MET A 399 15.18 46.63 5.79
CA MET A 399 15.34 46.84 4.34
C MET A 399 15.38 48.33 4.04
N ALA A 400 16.57 48.93 4.01
CA ALA A 400 16.69 50.29 3.52
C ALA A 400 16.59 50.42 1.99
N GLN A 401 16.67 49.34 1.17
CA GLN A 401 16.99 49.52 -0.25
C GLN A 401 16.47 48.50 -1.30
N LEU A 402 15.40 47.72 -1.09
CA LEU A 402 14.99 46.75 -2.14
C LEU A 402 13.50 46.78 -2.50
N SER A 403 13.23 46.93 -3.81
CA SER A 403 11.90 46.85 -4.41
C SER A 403 11.55 45.40 -4.80
N GLU A 404 10.25 45.06 -4.91
CA GLU A 404 9.76 43.72 -5.33
C GLU A 404 10.44 43.18 -6.60
N LYS A 405 10.77 44.04 -7.56
CA LYS A 405 11.47 43.64 -8.79
C LYS A 405 12.95 43.30 -8.59
N ALA A 406 13.59 43.84 -7.54
CA ALA A 406 14.99 43.56 -7.24
C ALA A 406 15.17 42.21 -6.50
N VAL A 407 14.17 41.79 -5.72
CA VAL A 407 14.19 40.52 -4.96
C VAL A 407 14.22 39.29 -5.89
N GLY A 408 13.65 39.39 -7.09
CA GLY A 408 13.64 38.30 -8.07
C GLY A 408 14.93 38.11 -8.86
N ALA A 409 15.89 39.05 -8.81
CA ALA A 409 17.06 39.05 -9.69
C ALA A 409 18.41 38.77 -8.99
N THR A 410 18.50 38.91 -7.66
CA THR A 410 19.80 38.89 -6.93
C THR A 410 19.86 37.89 -5.76
N GLY A 411 18.90 36.99 -5.61
CA GLY A 411 18.78 36.15 -4.41
C GLY A 411 18.36 36.95 -3.18
N LEU A 412 18.00 36.25 -2.10
CA LEU A 412 17.43 36.84 -0.90
C LEU A 412 18.38 37.84 -0.20
N PRO A 413 17.91 39.05 0.12
CA PRO A 413 18.76 40.10 0.69
C PRO A 413 18.79 40.20 2.21
N CYS A 414 17.94 39.47 2.97
CA CYS A 414 17.88 39.57 4.44
C CYS A 414 18.48 38.34 5.14
N ALA A 415 18.98 38.54 6.36
CA ALA A 415 19.53 37.47 7.18
C ALA A 415 18.46 36.58 7.85
N SER A 416 17.26 37.07 8.19
CA SER A 416 16.24 36.24 8.88
C SER A 416 14.80 36.62 8.52
N TYR A 417 13.89 35.64 8.49
CA TYR A 417 12.48 35.80 8.11
C TYR A 417 11.51 35.09 9.06
N ILE A 418 10.27 35.58 9.14
CA ILE A 418 9.13 34.90 9.78
C ILE A 418 7.98 34.80 8.79
N ILE A 419 7.39 33.61 8.66
CA ILE A 419 6.19 33.36 7.86
C ILE A 419 5.12 32.78 8.78
N ALA A 420 3.92 33.35 8.76
CA ALA A 420 2.79 32.82 9.52
C ALA A 420 1.71 32.28 8.58
N PHE A 421 1.22 31.08 8.89
CA PHE A 421 0.18 30.37 8.14
C PHE A 421 -1.08 30.27 9.00
N GLU A 422 -2.05 31.17 8.79
CA GLU A 422 -3.27 31.22 9.59
C GLU A 422 -4.10 29.93 9.49
N ARG A 423 -4.19 29.32 8.29
CA ARG A 423 -4.95 28.09 8.05
C ARG A 423 -4.35 26.89 8.81
N MET A 424 -3.02 26.77 8.79
CA MET A 424 -2.28 25.65 9.42
C MET A 424 -1.95 25.92 10.89
N GLU A 425 -2.38 27.07 11.43
CA GLU A 425 -2.14 27.42 12.84
C GLU A 425 -0.65 27.42 13.24
N SER A 426 0.22 27.77 12.28
CA SER A 426 1.67 27.54 12.39
C SER A 426 2.48 28.76 11.97
N VAL A 427 3.70 28.86 12.50
CA VAL A 427 4.69 29.89 12.16
C VAL A 427 6.03 29.26 11.85
N VAL A 428 6.72 29.76 10.82
CA VAL A 428 8.03 29.28 10.39
C VAL A 428 9.05 30.41 10.46
N PHE A 429 10.15 30.16 11.13
CA PHE A 429 11.31 31.04 11.23
C PHE A 429 12.39 30.56 10.28
N ILE A 430 12.95 31.47 9.49
CA ILE A 430 14.09 31.20 8.63
C ILE A 430 15.28 31.95 9.21
N ASN A 431 16.35 31.21 9.49
CA ASN A 431 17.60 31.69 10.08
C ASN A 431 17.40 32.48 11.38
N GLY A 432 16.64 31.90 12.32
CA GLY A 432 16.37 32.50 13.62
C GLY A 432 17.49 32.37 14.66
N GLU A 433 18.58 31.64 14.34
CA GLU A 433 19.75 31.37 15.19
C GLU A 433 19.41 30.95 16.65
N GLY A 434 18.29 30.27 16.87
CA GLY A 434 17.87 29.85 18.22
C GLY A 434 17.21 30.97 19.05
N LYS A 435 16.98 32.15 18.47
CA LYS A 435 16.33 33.32 19.10
C LYS A 435 14.83 33.40 18.79
N GLU A 436 14.25 32.41 18.12
CA GLU A 436 12.87 32.43 17.59
C GLU A 436 11.85 32.76 18.68
N LYS A 437 11.97 32.12 19.85
CA LYS A 437 11.08 32.35 21.00
C LYS A 437 11.18 33.79 21.54
N GLN A 438 12.39 34.35 21.60
CA GLN A 438 12.62 35.71 22.10
C GLN A 438 12.09 36.75 21.11
N ILE A 439 12.32 36.52 19.82
CA ILE A 439 11.81 37.35 18.73
C ILE A 439 10.27 37.32 18.74
N TRP A 440 9.67 36.14 18.83
CA TRP A 440 8.22 35.98 18.90
C TRP A 440 7.61 36.70 20.11
N GLN A 441 8.20 36.51 21.29
CA GLN A 441 7.74 37.15 22.52
C GLN A 441 7.86 38.67 22.46
N LYS A 442 8.94 39.19 21.88
CA LYS A 442 9.12 40.63 21.68
C LYS A 442 8.09 41.23 20.73
N LEU A 443 7.71 40.51 19.67
CA LEU A 443 6.80 41.02 18.64
C LEU A 443 5.31 40.84 18.97
N THR A 444 4.94 39.78 19.70
CA THR A 444 3.53 39.42 19.96
C THR A 444 3.14 39.49 21.45
N GLY A 445 4.11 39.65 22.36
CA GLY A 445 3.89 39.56 23.80
C GLY A 445 3.52 38.14 24.31
N GLY A 446 3.33 37.17 23.40
CA GLY A 446 2.96 35.79 23.70
C GLY A 446 4.16 34.84 23.79
N GLN A 447 3.97 33.68 24.40
CA GLN A 447 5.01 32.64 24.50
C GLN A 447 4.85 31.60 23.39
N LEU A 448 5.93 31.36 22.64
CA LEU A 448 5.97 30.31 21.61
C LEU A 448 6.23 28.94 22.26
N THR A 449 5.33 27.99 22.06
CA THR A 449 5.43 26.66 22.68
C THR A 449 6.17 25.70 21.75
N ALA A 450 7.24 25.07 22.25
CA ALA A 450 8.02 24.09 21.47
C ALA A 450 7.43 22.67 21.49
N LYS A 451 6.10 22.55 21.64
CA LYS A 451 5.46 21.24 21.79
C LYS A 451 5.39 20.49 20.46
N TYR A 452 5.17 21.21 19.37
CA TYR A 452 5.18 20.67 18.02
C TYR A 452 6.05 21.59 17.17
N THR A 453 7.23 21.08 16.84
CA THR A 453 8.25 21.83 16.11
C THR A 453 8.90 20.93 15.09
N GLU A 454 9.24 21.50 13.94
CA GLU A 454 10.00 20.84 12.88
C GLU A 454 11.17 21.74 12.52
N GLU A 455 12.35 21.18 12.29
CA GLU A 455 13.53 21.93 11.86
C GLU A 455 14.15 21.26 10.64
N TYR A 456 14.46 22.06 9.64
CA TYR A 456 14.89 21.57 8.35
C TYR A 456 15.98 22.49 7.77
N ARG A 457 17.08 21.90 7.30
CA ARG A 457 18.27 22.62 6.83
C ARG A 457 18.19 22.90 5.33
N VAL A 458 18.70 24.05 4.90
CA VAL A 458 18.79 24.42 3.49
C VAL A 458 20.21 24.89 3.17
N SER A 459 20.74 24.47 2.03
CA SER A 459 22.04 24.89 1.49
C SER A 459 21.88 25.43 0.08
N VAL A 460 22.74 26.38 -0.33
CA VAL A 460 22.74 26.92 -1.71
C VAL A 460 24.03 26.52 -2.43
N MET A 461 23.91 26.06 -3.67
CA MET A 461 25.05 25.69 -4.51
C MET A 461 24.87 26.29 -5.92
N PRO A 462 25.56 27.40 -6.25
CA PRO A 462 25.38 28.12 -7.53
C PRO A 462 25.83 27.36 -8.78
N ASP A 463 26.74 26.38 -8.66
CA ASP A 463 27.34 25.62 -9.77
C ASP A 463 26.73 24.21 -9.93
N LEU A 464 25.47 24.02 -9.53
CA LEU A 464 24.76 22.74 -9.63
C LEU A 464 24.58 22.35 -11.11
N ASN A 465 25.37 21.41 -11.61
CA ASN A 465 25.23 20.86 -12.97
C ASN A 465 24.17 19.75 -12.93
N ASP A 466 23.04 20.02 -13.57
CA ASP A 466 21.75 19.32 -13.43
C ASP A 466 21.02 19.62 -12.12
N GLY A 467 19.74 19.98 -12.25
CA GLY A 467 18.85 20.51 -11.20
C GLY A 467 18.43 19.47 -10.15
N ASP A 468 19.37 18.68 -9.68
CA ASP A 468 19.20 17.59 -8.74
C ASP A 468 19.39 18.11 -7.31
N VAL A 469 18.26 18.26 -6.63
CA VAL A 469 18.18 18.64 -5.21
C VAL A 469 18.56 17.40 -4.38
N HIS A 470 19.85 17.23 -4.05
CA HIS A 470 20.31 16.06 -3.30
C HIS A 470 21.24 16.42 -2.13
N ALA A 471 20.68 16.35 -0.91
CA ALA A 471 21.38 15.87 0.28
C ALA A 471 20.35 15.35 1.29
N ALA A 472 20.57 14.17 1.86
CA ALA A 472 19.77 13.70 3.00
C ALA A 472 19.89 14.68 4.17
N ASP A 473 18.77 15.05 4.79
CA ASP A 473 18.62 16.02 5.88
C ASP A 473 18.89 17.50 5.51
N CYS A 474 18.98 17.84 4.22
CA CYS A 474 19.17 19.22 3.79
C CYS A 474 18.72 19.49 2.34
N LEU A 475 17.81 20.44 2.15
CA LEU A 475 17.41 20.92 0.82
C LEU A 475 18.56 21.71 0.18
N VAL A 476 19.03 21.27 -0.99
CA VAL A 476 20.06 21.99 -1.77
C VAL A 476 19.41 22.75 -2.91
N LEU A 477 19.54 24.07 -2.93
CA LEU A 477 18.97 24.93 -3.97
C LEU A 477 20.08 25.49 -4.86
N GLU A 478 19.83 25.58 -6.17
CA GLU A 478 20.72 26.32 -7.09
C GLU A 478 20.80 27.80 -6.66
N ARG A 479 19.67 28.37 -6.23
CA ARG A 479 19.56 29.74 -5.71
C ARG A 479 18.54 29.82 -4.57
N ALA A 480 18.88 30.59 -3.53
CA ALA A 480 17.93 30.96 -2.47
C ALA A 480 16.95 32.03 -2.98
N GLU A 481 16.00 31.57 -3.80
CA GLU A 481 14.94 32.41 -4.32
C GLU A 481 13.76 32.50 -3.36
N PHE A 482 13.08 33.64 -3.44
CA PHE A 482 11.96 33.97 -2.58
C PHE A 482 10.83 32.93 -2.60
N ASN A 483 10.53 32.37 -3.77
CA ASN A 483 9.43 31.43 -3.92
C ASN A 483 9.78 30.03 -3.38
N ASN A 484 11.04 29.62 -3.45
CA ASN A 484 11.50 28.35 -2.90
C ASN A 484 11.43 28.34 -1.36
N ILE A 485 11.79 29.46 -0.71
CA ILE A 485 11.64 29.60 0.74
C ILE A 485 10.18 29.57 1.18
N ARG A 486 9.29 30.22 0.41
CA ARG A 486 7.86 30.17 0.72
C ARG A 486 7.27 28.77 0.58
N THR A 487 7.75 28.02 -0.40
CA THR A 487 7.37 26.61 -0.61
C THR A 487 7.84 25.75 0.54
N LEU A 488 9.12 25.84 0.92
CA LEU A 488 9.66 25.16 2.10
C LEU A 488 8.88 25.47 3.38
N ALA A 489 8.66 26.76 3.66
CA ALA A 489 7.95 27.18 4.85
C ALA A 489 6.49 26.69 4.87
N TYR A 490 5.86 26.58 3.69
CA TYR A 490 4.52 26.03 3.58
C TYR A 490 4.50 24.54 3.96
N VAL A 491 5.42 23.74 3.42
CA VAL A 491 5.49 22.31 3.75
C VAL A 491 5.84 22.09 5.23
N LEU A 492 6.78 22.85 5.79
CA LEU A 492 7.10 22.76 7.22
C LEU A 492 5.96 23.23 8.14
N ALA A 493 5.08 24.13 7.66
CA ALA A 493 3.88 24.48 8.41
C ALA A 493 2.84 23.33 8.37
N GLN A 494 2.79 22.56 7.27
CA GLN A 494 1.98 21.36 7.19
C GLN A 494 2.47 20.28 8.16
N THR A 495 3.78 20.05 8.28
CA THR A 495 4.35 18.99 9.15
C THR A 495 3.95 19.20 10.61
N VAL A 496 4.13 20.41 11.16
CA VAL A 496 3.83 20.69 12.57
C VAL A 496 2.34 20.72 12.87
N ALA A 497 1.52 21.11 11.88
CA ALA A 497 0.06 21.01 11.98
C ALA A 497 -0.38 19.55 11.97
N LEU A 498 0.18 18.73 11.08
CA LEU A 498 -0.12 17.31 10.97
C LEU A 498 0.24 16.55 12.26
N HIS A 499 1.43 16.81 12.81
CA HIS A 499 1.87 16.27 14.11
C HIS A 499 0.90 16.62 15.26
N PHE A 500 0.38 17.85 15.29
CA PHE A 500 -0.64 18.21 16.27
C PHE A 500 -1.90 17.34 16.12
N TYR A 501 -2.42 17.17 14.91
CA TYR A 501 -3.65 16.41 14.69
C TYR A 501 -3.46 14.90 14.93
N GLU A 502 -2.34 14.32 14.50
CA GLU A 502 -1.93 12.93 14.80
C GLU A 502 -1.99 12.67 16.32
N THR A 503 -1.37 13.55 17.10
CA THR A 503 -1.37 13.43 18.57
C THR A 503 -2.79 13.46 19.15
N GLN A 504 -3.71 14.22 18.56
CA GLN A 504 -5.07 14.35 19.06
C GLN A 504 -5.94 13.14 18.71
N VAL A 505 -5.70 12.53 17.54
CA VAL A 505 -6.37 11.29 17.13
C VAL A 505 -5.84 10.11 17.95
N ASP A 506 -4.53 10.00 18.16
CA ASP A 506 -3.93 8.94 18.97
C ASP A 506 -4.44 8.97 20.42
N ARG A 507 -4.60 10.17 21.01
CA ARG A 507 -5.23 10.33 22.32
C ARG A 507 -6.68 9.87 22.37
N THR A 508 -7.39 9.96 21.25
CA THR A 508 -8.78 9.52 21.15
C THR A 508 -8.84 8.00 21.02
N LEU A 509 -7.96 7.40 20.21
CA LEU A 509 -7.81 5.94 20.08
C LEU A 509 -7.46 5.26 21.41
N ARG A 510 -6.48 5.80 22.16
CA ARG A 510 -6.10 5.23 23.47
C ARG A 510 -7.28 5.16 24.45
N LYS A 511 -8.20 6.12 24.42
CA LYS A 511 -9.40 6.06 25.25
C LYS A 511 -10.32 4.90 24.89
N PHE A 512 -10.39 4.51 23.61
CA PHE A 512 -11.15 3.33 23.20
C PHE A 512 -10.43 2.04 23.55
N GLU A 513 -9.12 2.01 23.44
CA GLU A 513 -8.30 0.90 23.92
C GLU A 513 -8.54 0.65 25.42
N ASP A 514 -8.50 1.71 26.23
CA ASP A 514 -8.82 1.65 27.66
C ASP A 514 -10.24 1.08 27.90
N MET A 515 -11.23 1.54 27.13
CA MET A 515 -12.62 1.03 27.21
C MET A 515 -12.73 -0.45 26.80
N ASN A 516 -12.01 -0.88 25.76
CA ASN A 516 -12.00 -2.27 25.31
C ASN A 516 -11.34 -3.20 26.33
N MET A 517 -10.23 -2.77 26.96
CA MET A 517 -9.57 -3.53 28.03
C MET A 517 -10.50 -3.70 29.26
N GLU A 518 -11.25 -2.66 29.63
CA GLU A 518 -12.26 -2.77 30.69
C GLU A 518 -13.36 -3.80 30.36
N MET A 519 -13.80 -3.86 29.10
CA MET A 519 -14.80 -4.83 28.64
C MET A 519 -14.26 -6.27 28.63
N GLU A 520 -13.02 -6.47 28.17
CA GLU A 520 -12.37 -7.77 28.14
C GLU A 520 -12.26 -8.39 29.54
N GLY A 521 -11.87 -7.59 30.54
CA GLY A 521 -11.73 -8.04 31.91
C GLY A 521 -13.05 -8.28 32.66
N SER A 522 -14.10 -7.53 32.34
CA SER A 522 -15.39 -7.58 33.07
C SER A 522 -16.45 -8.46 32.41
N GLY A 523 -16.32 -8.78 31.12
CA GLY A 523 -17.29 -9.58 30.36
C GLY A 523 -18.69 -8.93 30.21
N SER A 524 -18.84 -7.68 30.63
CA SER A 524 -20.10 -6.93 30.61
C SER A 524 -19.82 -5.48 30.26
N PHE A 525 -20.61 -4.91 29.35
CA PHE A 525 -20.55 -3.48 29.06
C PHE A 525 -21.22 -2.68 30.20
N ARG A 526 -20.46 -2.41 31.28
CA ARG A 526 -20.82 -1.43 32.32
C ARG A 526 -19.84 -0.26 32.19
N PRO A 527 -20.12 0.72 31.33
CA PRO A 527 -19.13 1.75 31.03
C PRO A 527 -18.85 2.59 32.29
N ALA A 528 -17.58 2.81 32.59
CA ALA A 528 -17.16 3.84 33.55
C ALA A 528 -17.52 5.26 33.06
N MET A 529 -17.66 5.43 31.74
CA MET A 529 -17.98 6.66 31.04
C MET A 529 -19.49 6.84 30.84
N ARG A 530 -20.00 8.05 31.05
CA ARG A 530 -21.42 8.38 30.79
C ARG A 530 -21.70 8.55 29.29
N LYS A 531 -22.96 8.31 28.87
CA LYS A 531 -23.39 8.53 27.48
C LYS A 531 -23.08 9.94 26.98
N GLU A 532 -23.25 10.94 27.84
CA GLU A 532 -22.97 12.33 27.54
C GLU A 532 -21.47 12.57 27.25
N GLU A 533 -20.58 11.86 27.94
CA GLU A 533 -19.13 11.95 27.74
C GLU A 533 -18.71 11.30 26.42
N LEU A 534 -19.31 10.17 26.05
CA LEU A 534 -19.10 9.53 24.74
C LEU A 534 -19.57 10.44 23.59
N LEU A 535 -20.76 11.05 23.73
CA LEU A 535 -21.29 12.00 22.74
C LEU A 535 -20.43 13.26 22.61
N GLN A 536 -19.87 13.77 23.71
CA GLN A 536 -18.90 14.88 23.66
C GLN A 536 -17.62 14.47 22.93
N MET A 537 -17.18 13.23 23.08
CA MET A 537 -16.01 12.71 22.40
C MET A 537 -16.26 12.56 20.90
N VAL A 538 -17.44 12.09 20.49
CA VAL A 538 -17.90 12.09 19.08
C VAL A 538 -17.87 13.50 18.51
N ALA A 539 -18.47 14.47 19.21
CA ALA A 539 -18.53 15.85 18.76
C ALA A 539 -17.13 16.48 18.62
N ARG A 540 -16.23 16.23 19.58
CA ARG A 540 -14.83 16.68 19.50
C ARG A 540 -14.09 16.04 18.33
N ASN A 541 -14.30 14.75 18.07
CA ASN A 541 -13.67 14.06 16.95
C ASN A 541 -14.19 14.56 15.61
N ASN A 542 -15.50 14.82 15.48
CA ASN A 542 -16.07 15.40 14.25
C ASN A 542 -15.55 16.82 14.00
N LEU A 543 -15.32 17.62 15.05
CA LEU A 543 -14.66 18.92 14.92
C LEU A 543 -13.20 18.80 14.49
N LEU A 544 -12.47 17.79 14.99
CA LEU A 544 -11.11 17.47 14.53
C LEU A 544 -11.10 17.03 13.06
N PHE A 545 -12.00 16.13 12.67
CA PHE A 545 -12.17 15.67 11.29
C PHE A 545 -12.47 16.84 10.33
N THR A 546 -13.42 17.69 10.70
CA THR A 546 -13.75 18.90 9.93
C THR A 546 -12.56 19.84 9.84
N ALA A 547 -11.78 20.00 10.92
CA ALA A 547 -10.59 20.83 10.93
C ALA A 547 -9.47 20.26 10.04
N ILE A 548 -9.23 18.95 10.07
CA ILE A 548 -8.22 18.28 9.23
C ILE A 548 -8.60 18.43 7.75
N ILE A 549 -9.85 18.14 7.38
CA ILE A 549 -10.31 18.27 5.99
C ILE A 549 -10.26 19.72 5.51
N SER A 550 -10.71 20.69 6.32
CA SER A 550 -10.79 22.09 5.89
C SER A 550 -9.48 22.87 5.96
N LYS A 551 -8.53 22.46 6.82
CA LYS A 551 -7.30 23.23 7.09
C LYS A 551 -6.03 22.57 6.61
N LEU A 552 -5.98 21.24 6.60
CA LEU A 552 -4.81 20.51 6.14
C LEU A 552 -4.89 20.14 4.68
N ALA A 553 -6.09 20.13 4.06
CA ALA A 553 -6.37 19.82 2.65
C ALA A 553 -5.11 19.66 1.79
N VAL A 554 -4.42 18.52 1.96
CA VAL A 554 -3.07 18.27 1.42
C VAL A 554 -3.11 18.25 -0.11
N MET A 555 -4.32 18.09 -0.66
CA MET A 555 -4.66 18.04 -2.08
C MET A 555 -4.95 19.40 -2.73
N GLU A 556 -5.06 20.51 -1.98
CA GLU A 556 -5.07 21.85 -2.61
C GLU A 556 -3.64 22.20 -3.01
N ARG A 557 -3.29 21.94 -4.29
CA ARG A 557 -1.97 22.26 -4.86
C ARG A 557 -1.53 23.65 -4.41
N PHE A 558 -0.38 23.76 -3.74
CA PHE A 558 0.14 25.05 -3.31
C PHE A 558 0.25 25.98 -4.52
N ASP A 559 -0.56 27.04 -4.56
CA ASP A 559 -0.75 27.92 -5.74
C ASP A 559 0.56 28.43 -6.36
N LEU A 560 1.61 28.56 -5.54
CA LEU A 560 2.93 29.01 -5.98
C LEU A 560 3.72 27.90 -6.68
N ALA A 561 3.70 26.67 -6.15
CA ALA A 561 4.30 25.49 -6.76
C ALA A 561 3.60 25.16 -8.09
N TRP A 562 2.27 25.28 -8.15
CA TRP A 562 1.52 25.04 -9.39
C TRP A 562 1.84 26.04 -10.51
N LYS A 563 2.21 27.27 -10.17
CA LYS A 563 2.52 28.33 -11.15
C LYS A 563 3.98 28.37 -11.56
N ASN A 564 4.87 27.75 -10.81
CA ASN A 564 6.32 27.78 -11.05
C ASN A 564 6.91 26.35 -10.98
N PRO A 565 7.37 25.79 -12.11
CA PRO A 565 7.98 24.46 -12.16
C PRO A 565 9.13 24.24 -11.18
N ASP A 566 9.95 25.25 -10.92
CA ASP A 566 11.09 25.13 -10.01
C ASP A 566 10.63 25.01 -8.55
N CYS A 567 9.55 25.73 -8.19
CA CYS A 567 8.90 25.57 -6.89
C CYS A 567 8.15 24.24 -6.78
N ASN A 568 7.63 23.69 -7.89
CA ASN A 568 6.98 22.39 -7.90
C ASN A 568 7.96 21.26 -7.57
N LYS A 569 9.18 21.30 -8.13
CA LYS A 569 10.24 20.33 -7.81
C LYS A 569 10.59 20.34 -6.32
N VAL A 570 10.77 21.53 -5.74
CA VAL A 570 11.04 21.68 -4.30
C VAL A 570 9.85 21.22 -3.47
N TYR A 571 8.63 21.49 -3.93
CA TYR A 571 7.41 21.07 -3.26
C TYR A 571 7.25 19.55 -3.23
N GLU A 572 7.36 18.88 -4.38
CA GLU A 572 7.26 17.42 -4.50
C GLU A 572 8.36 16.72 -3.70
N HIS A 573 9.61 17.18 -3.84
CA HIS A 573 10.73 16.66 -3.06
C HIS A 573 10.48 16.75 -1.54
N LEU A 574 9.99 17.89 -1.04
CA LEU A 574 9.71 18.06 0.39
C LEU A 574 8.47 17.28 0.85
N LEU A 575 7.47 17.06 -0.03
CA LEU A 575 6.32 16.21 0.29
C LEU A 575 6.74 14.75 0.45
N GLU A 576 7.60 14.27 -0.45
CA GLU A 576 8.18 12.93 -0.42
C GLU A 576 9.11 12.75 0.78
N GLU A 577 10.09 13.65 0.97
CA GLU A 577 11.08 13.54 2.04
C GLU A 577 10.47 13.65 3.45
N LEU A 578 9.44 14.48 3.61
CA LEU A 578 8.75 14.66 4.89
C LEU A 578 7.52 13.74 5.03
N GLU A 579 7.32 12.83 4.06
CA GLU A 579 6.27 11.80 4.02
C GLU A 579 4.87 12.38 4.30
N ILE A 580 4.59 13.57 3.76
CA ILE A 580 3.39 14.33 4.15
C ILE A 580 2.11 13.61 3.73
N GLU A 581 2.13 12.95 2.56
CA GLU A 581 0.99 12.20 2.04
C GLU A 581 0.73 10.95 2.89
N ASP A 582 1.74 10.15 3.17
CA ASP A 582 1.63 8.94 4.01
C ASP A 582 1.16 9.27 5.42
N ARG A 583 1.70 10.33 6.02
CA ARG A 583 1.26 10.80 7.34
C ARG A 583 -0.19 11.25 7.34
N TYR A 584 -0.65 11.88 6.25
CA TYR A 584 -2.05 12.27 6.09
C TYR A 584 -2.96 11.05 5.89
N GLU A 585 -2.58 10.07 5.08
CA GLU A 585 -3.34 8.82 4.88
C GLU A 585 -3.44 8.01 6.18
N ASN A 586 -2.33 7.89 6.91
CA ASN A 586 -2.31 7.26 8.23
C ASN A 586 -3.21 7.98 9.23
N LEU A 587 -3.23 9.31 9.21
CA LEU A 587 -4.13 10.10 10.03
C LEU A 587 -5.60 9.86 9.66
N GLN A 588 -5.94 9.73 8.37
CA GLN A 588 -7.28 9.40 7.90
C GLN A 588 -7.71 7.99 8.32
N LEU A 589 -6.83 7.00 8.20
CA LEU A 589 -7.09 5.63 8.64
C LEU A 589 -7.39 5.57 10.14
N LYS A 590 -6.56 6.23 10.96
CA LYS A 590 -6.78 6.34 12.41
C LYS A 590 -8.09 7.05 12.75
N LEU A 591 -8.46 8.09 12.00
CA LEU A 591 -9.75 8.78 12.17
C LEU A 591 -10.95 7.88 11.83
N ASN A 592 -10.85 7.06 10.79
CA ASN A 592 -11.90 6.10 10.43
C ASN A 592 -12.07 5.04 11.52
N MET A 593 -10.96 4.50 12.06
CA MET A 593 -11.00 3.60 13.21
C MET A 593 -11.69 4.23 14.43
N VAL A 594 -11.44 5.52 14.68
CA VAL A 594 -12.14 6.26 15.75
C VAL A 594 -13.65 6.33 15.48
N GLN A 595 -14.07 6.62 14.24
CA GLN A 595 -15.49 6.67 13.86
C GLN A 595 -16.18 5.31 14.00
N ASP A 596 -15.52 4.23 13.57
CA ASP A 596 -16.04 2.87 13.67
C ASP A 596 -16.21 2.44 15.13
N ASN A 597 -15.21 2.72 15.98
CA ASN A 597 -15.32 2.48 17.42
C ASN A 597 -16.50 3.25 18.03
N PHE A 598 -16.68 4.53 17.66
CA PHE A 598 -17.84 5.29 18.14
C PHE A 598 -19.17 4.65 17.76
N ARG A 599 -19.30 4.19 16.50
CA ARG A 599 -20.52 3.53 16.03
C ARG A 599 -20.80 2.27 16.82
N TYR A 600 -19.78 1.43 17.01
CA TYR A 600 -19.86 0.21 17.80
C TYR A 600 -20.33 0.47 19.24
N PHE A 601 -19.68 1.40 19.95
CA PHE A 601 -20.05 1.73 21.33
C PHE A 601 -21.45 2.35 21.45
N LEU A 602 -21.88 3.16 20.48
CA LEU A 602 -23.25 3.70 20.46
C LEU A 602 -24.30 2.61 20.22
N GLU A 603 -24.04 1.65 19.33
CA GLU A 603 -24.92 0.50 19.08
C GLU A 603 -25.06 -0.38 20.34
N LEU A 604 -23.97 -0.63 21.07
CA LEU A 604 -24.01 -1.36 22.34
C LEU A 604 -24.86 -0.65 23.41
N ILE A 605 -24.71 0.68 23.56
CA ILE A 605 -25.53 1.48 24.49
C ILE A 605 -27.02 1.44 24.10
N GLN A 606 -27.31 1.42 22.80
CA GLN A 606 -28.69 1.40 22.30
C GLN A 606 -29.36 0.03 22.54
N ASN A 607 -28.63 -1.07 22.36
CA ASN A 607 -29.16 -2.43 22.55
C ASN A 607 -29.55 -2.71 24.01
N GLN A 608 -28.80 -2.19 24.99
CA GLN A 608 -29.18 -2.33 26.41
C GLN A 608 -30.56 -1.74 26.77
N LYS A 609 -31.02 -0.72 26.03
CA LYS A 609 -32.38 -0.18 26.22
C LYS A 609 -33.46 -1.12 25.68
N SER A 610 -33.15 -1.89 24.64
CA SER A 610 -34.05 -2.90 24.08
C SER A 610 -34.25 -4.04 25.08
N ASP A 611 -33.18 -4.51 25.70
CA ASP A 611 -33.23 -5.59 26.71
C ASP A 611 -34.04 -5.17 27.94
N LEU A 612 -33.90 -3.92 28.40
CA LEU A 612 -34.70 -3.39 29.52
C LEU A 612 -36.20 -3.40 29.16
N LEU A 613 -36.56 -3.02 27.93
CA LEU A 613 -37.94 -2.98 27.47
C LEU A 613 -38.52 -4.39 27.33
N GLU A 614 -37.72 -5.35 26.86
CA GLU A 614 -38.09 -6.76 26.80
C GLU A 614 -38.38 -7.32 28.20
N TRP A 615 -37.51 -7.04 29.19
CA TRP A 615 -37.75 -7.44 30.57
C TRP A 615 -38.99 -6.80 31.20
N ILE A 616 -39.29 -5.54 30.89
CA ILE A 616 -40.52 -4.88 31.32
C ILE A 616 -41.74 -5.59 30.75
N ILE A 617 -41.71 -5.96 29.46
CA ILE A 617 -42.81 -6.72 28.81
C ILE A 617 -42.98 -8.09 29.47
N ILE A 618 -41.89 -8.82 29.71
CA ILE A 618 -41.92 -10.13 30.38
C ILE A 618 -42.54 -10.02 31.78
N ILE A 619 -42.18 -9.00 32.55
CA ILE A 619 -42.73 -8.76 33.90
C ILE A 619 -44.23 -8.42 33.82
N LEU A 620 -44.66 -7.60 32.87
CA LEU A 620 -46.06 -7.25 32.67
C LEU A 620 -46.91 -8.48 32.31
N ILE A 621 -46.45 -9.30 31.37
CA ILE A 621 -47.11 -10.56 30.99
C ILE A 621 -47.15 -11.53 32.18
N GLY A 622 -46.04 -11.67 32.91
CA GLY A 622 -45.98 -12.51 34.11
C GLY A 622 -46.95 -12.06 35.20
N GLY A 623 -47.11 -10.75 35.39
CA GLY A 623 -48.08 -10.16 36.32
C GLY A 623 -49.53 -10.47 35.91
N GLU A 624 -49.85 -10.34 34.63
CA GLU A 624 -51.18 -10.65 34.09
C GLU A 624 -51.54 -12.14 34.24
N ILE A 625 -50.60 -13.04 33.94
CA ILE A 625 -50.77 -14.48 34.15
C ILE A 625 -51.02 -14.79 35.63
N SER A 626 -50.26 -14.14 36.53
CA SER A 626 -50.39 -14.33 37.98
C SER A 626 -51.75 -13.87 38.51
N LEU A 627 -52.24 -12.71 38.03
CA LEU A 627 -53.58 -12.22 38.37
C LEU A 627 -54.69 -13.15 37.87
N ASN A 628 -54.59 -13.63 36.62
CA ASN A 628 -55.54 -14.59 36.06
C ASN A 628 -55.56 -15.92 36.82
N LEU A 629 -54.39 -16.44 37.21
CA LEU A 629 -54.30 -17.66 38.03
C LEU A 629 -54.92 -17.43 39.42
N TYR A 630 -54.66 -16.29 40.04
CA TYR A 630 -55.25 -15.95 41.35
C TYR A 630 -56.79 -15.89 41.29
N GLU A 631 -57.36 -15.28 40.25
CA GLU A 631 -58.80 -15.22 40.05
C GLU A 631 -59.41 -16.62 39.84
N LEU A 632 -58.69 -17.52 39.15
CA LEU A 632 -59.12 -18.89 38.93
C LEU A 632 -59.12 -19.74 40.21
N PHE A 633 -58.18 -19.50 41.13
CA PHE A 633 -58.07 -20.24 42.40
C PHE A 633 -59.01 -19.72 43.51
N MET A 634 -59.47 -18.48 43.40
CA MET A 634 -60.40 -17.86 44.37
C MET A 634 -61.88 -17.98 43.98
N LYS A 635 -62.17 -18.58 42.82
CA LYS A 635 -63.49 -19.13 42.44
C LYS A 635 -63.56 -20.61 42.81
#